data_AF-A0A9D3NKT5-F1
#
_entry.id   AF-A0A9D3NKT5-F1
#
_cell.length_a   1.000
_cell.length_b   1.000
_cell.length_c   1.000
_cell.angle_alpha   90.00
_cell.angle_beta   90.00
_cell.angle_gamma   90.00
#
_symmetry.space_group_name_H-M   'P 1'
#
loop_
_entity.id
_entity.type
_entity.pdbx_description
1 polymer ?
#
loop_
_entity_poly.entity_id
_entity_poly.type
_entity_poly.pdbx_seq_one_letter_code
_entity_poly.pdbx_strand_id
1 'polypeptide(L)'
;MDDSGGSLGLAKSAAQKLSERTKQLGGAVHDPERQRRIILVIVCVALLLDNMLYMVIVPIIPDYLADLESENEAKTHSNTSSPSTKENLDVKIGVLFASKAIVQLLVNPLSGTFIDRVGYDIPLLIGLTVMFLSTSVFAFAENYATLFVARSLQGLGSAFADTSGIAMIADKYTEEAERSRALGIALAFISFGSLVAPPFGGVLYEFAGKRVPFIVLACVCLADGFLLLTIIKPFSDRSRENMPVGTPIHRLMVDPYIAVVAGALTVCNVPLAFLEPTVANWMETTMHSTKWEMGMTWLPSFFPHVLGVYVTVKLAAKYPHLQWFYGALGMVIIGASSCTVPACKNFGQLMVPLCGICFGIALVDTALLPTLAFLVDVRHVSVYGSVYAIADISYSVAYAMGPIVAGQIVHNLGFVQLNLGMGLVNMLYAPALLALRHVCQMKPSYSERNVLLEEGPTGLYDTIKMEERNLKRKGISTTTNTNTTTSALPIEDGFGSRSFSEEESSGPEPSDQPLDHSLKMPVLEREPSRDSHGLPTLPVPDLQQTLTSYLRCVKHLVPEAQFQKTKAMVEKFGKPGGTGEMLQKKLLERREKTKNWVYDYWLVDMYLNNRLALPVNSSPVLVFPRQDFRDRDDSLRFAARLISGVMEYKTMLDRRTLPPDCVRGQEAGGELCMEQYYRFFTSYRRPGLKKDSLITQSSTGAEKTPEFGHVIVACNNQFFVLNLMEKSRRLDESDVLTQLVRISKMAEKVEEKRPPIGLFTTDGRTEWAKARDVMLKDPVNGESLELMEKCVCVLCLDEPTGVQPTDSNRAAFMLHGGGQDKNGANRWYDKSVQFVVGADGVCGVVCEHSPFEGIVLVQCTEYLLKYMSRSPSKLMMSASDLPAPQRLSWNCSSQILSMLSSAVNNLQRLVRNLDMEVFTFRGYGKEFIKKQKMSPDAFIQVALQLAFYRCTRRSVSTYESASTRRFLHGRVDNIRASTAEALHFSRAMTDEEVCVQDSEKIERLRKAVDVQTHNTKMAVTGFGIDNHLLGLREMARELKMETPDIFTDETYLLSNQFILSTSQVPTTIDMFCCYGPVVANGYGACYNPQAEHILFCVSSFRESVSTSSLLLVKALDQALMDMRELCNRCNAVGQNEGGAKPAMPRK
;
A
#
# COMPACT_ATOMS: atom_id res chain seq x y z
N MET A 1 -17.03 -70.00 15.39
CA MET A 1 -16.13 -69.00 15.99
C MET A 1 -15.98 -67.88 14.97
N ASP A 2 -16.96 -66.99 14.92
CA ASP A 2 -16.99 -65.81 14.03
C ASP A 2 -17.62 -64.70 14.88
N ASP A 3 -16.81 -63.78 15.43
CA ASP A 3 -17.30 -62.47 15.88
C ASP A 3 -16.21 -61.44 16.28
N SER A 4 -15.01 -61.49 15.68
CA SER A 4 -13.93 -60.53 15.99
C SER A 4 -13.53 -59.61 14.82
N GLY A 5 -14.23 -59.68 13.68
CA GLY A 5 -13.93 -58.87 12.48
C GLY A 5 -14.66 -57.51 12.40
N GLY A 6 -15.80 -57.34 13.07
CA GLY A 6 -16.65 -56.14 12.92
C GLY A 6 -16.16 -54.90 13.67
N SER A 7 -15.49 -55.07 14.81
CA SER A 7 -15.02 -53.98 15.68
C SER A 7 -13.88 -53.15 15.04
N LEU A 8 -12.95 -53.82 14.34
CA LEU A 8 -11.78 -53.18 13.75
C LEU A 8 -12.13 -52.31 12.51
N GLY A 9 -13.18 -52.69 11.77
CA GLY A 9 -13.67 -51.95 10.61
C GLY A 9 -14.43 -50.67 10.99
N LEU A 10 -15.22 -50.73 12.07
CA LEU A 10 -15.92 -49.57 12.63
C LEU A 10 -14.96 -48.54 13.23
N ALA A 11 -13.91 -48.99 13.95
CA ALA A 11 -12.88 -48.10 14.49
C ALA A 11 -12.06 -47.40 13.39
N LYS A 12 -11.70 -48.12 12.32
CA LYS A 12 -11.02 -47.53 11.14
C LYS A 12 -11.91 -46.55 10.38
N SER A 13 -13.19 -46.87 10.19
CA SER A 13 -14.15 -45.97 9.54
C SER A 13 -14.41 -44.70 10.37
N ALA A 14 -14.51 -44.84 11.70
CA ALA A 14 -14.64 -43.71 12.61
C ALA A 14 -13.38 -42.84 12.63
N ALA A 15 -12.18 -43.43 12.66
CA ALA A 15 -10.91 -42.71 12.60
C ALA A 15 -10.71 -42.00 11.25
N GLN A 16 -11.16 -42.61 10.15
CA GLN A 16 -11.09 -42.03 8.81
C GLN A 16 -12.10 -40.90 8.62
N LYS A 17 -13.33 -41.03 9.15
CA LYS A 17 -14.32 -39.94 9.22
C LYS A 17 -13.89 -38.81 10.16
N LEU A 18 -13.22 -39.13 11.27
CA LEU A 18 -12.63 -38.12 12.14
C LEU A 18 -11.53 -37.39 11.37
N SER A 19 -10.59 -38.10 10.73
CA SER A 19 -9.50 -37.53 9.93
C SER A 19 -9.99 -36.68 8.75
N GLU A 20 -11.05 -37.09 8.05
CA GLU A 20 -11.71 -36.29 7.01
C GLU A 20 -12.39 -35.05 7.58
N ARG A 21 -13.07 -35.15 8.74
CA ARG A 21 -13.62 -33.97 9.44
C ARG A 21 -12.52 -33.05 9.97
N THR A 22 -11.39 -33.57 10.46
CA THR A 22 -10.25 -32.77 10.91
C THR A 22 -9.54 -32.10 9.72
N LYS A 23 -9.48 -32.76 8.55
CA LYS A 23 -8.98 -32.18 7.30
C LYS A 23 -9.95 -31.14 6.70
N GLN A 24 -11.26 -31.36 6.79
CA GLN A 24 -12.27 -30.38 6.40
C GLN A 24 -12.31 -29.18 7.35
N LEU A 25 -12.18 -29.38 8.67
CA LEU A 25 -12.00 -28.28 9.63
C LEU A 25 -10.69 -27.55 9.35
N GLY A 26 -9.58 -28.26 9.14
CA GLY A 26 -8.29 -27.67 8.80
C GLY A 26 -8.35 -26.82 7.52
N GLY A 27 -9.00 -27.33 6.46
CA GLY A 27 -9.23 -26.59 5.23
C GLY A 27 -10.16 -25.38 5.39
N ALA A 28 -11.14 -25.45 6.30
CA ALA A 28 -12.08 -24.36 6.55
C ALA A 28 -11.58 -23.32 7.57
N VAL A 29 -10.54 -23.62 8.34
CA VAL A 29 -9.80 -22.69 9.21
C VAL A 29 -8.85 -21.79 8.39
N HIS A 30 -8.53 -22.17 7.14
CA HIS A 30 -7.63 -21.43 6.25
C HIS A 30 -8.34 -20.41 5.34
N ASP A 31 -9.66 -20.24 5.49
CA ASP A 31 -10.42 -19.17 4.86
C ASP A 31 -10.13 -17.82 5.56
N PRO A 32 -9.60 -16.79 4.86
CA PRO A 32 -9.20 -15.51 5.46
C PRO A 32 -10.30 -14.81 6.26
N GLU A 33 -11.56 -14.85 5.80
CA GLU A 33 -12.67 -14.21 6.53
C GLU A 33 -13.02 -14.97 7.81
N ARG A 34 -12.98 -16.30 7.74
CA ARG A 34 -13.26 -17.16 8.89
C ARG A 34 -12.15 -17.08 9.93
N GLN A 35 -10.91 -16.99 9.48
CA GLN A 35 -9.75 -16.79 10.34
C GLN A 35 -9.86 -15.46 11.12
N ARG A 36 -10.22 -14.34 10.46
CA ARG A 36 -10.46 -13.06 11.13
C ARG A 36 -11.55 -13.15 12.21
N ARG A 37 -12.66 -13.83 11.92
CA ARG A 37 -13.76 -14.04 12.89
C ARG A 37 -13.33 -14.90 14.08
N ILE A 38 -12.57 -15.98 13.85
CA ILE A 38 -12.08 -16.83 14.94
C ILE A 38 -11.10 -16.04 15.81
N ILE A 39 -10.25 -15.21 15.22
CA ILE A 39 -9.32 -14.34 15.96
C ILE A 39 -10.07 -13.33 16.83
N LEU A 40 -11.12 -12.70 16.29
CA LEU A 40 -11.98 -11.83 17.09
C LEU A 40 -12.59 -12.58 18.27
N VAL A 41 -13.04 -13.83 18.07
CA VAL A 41 -13.57 -14.67 19.16
C VAL A 41 -12.50 -14.95 20.20
N ILE A 42 -11.28 -15.35 19.80
CA ILE A 42 -10.16 -15.62 20.72
C ILE A 42 -9.87 -14.38 21.57
N VAL A 43 -9.70 -13.22 20.94
CA VAL A 43 -9.40 -11.98 21.66
C VAL A 43 -10.55 -11.58 22.58
N CYS A 44 -11.80 -11.69 22.14
CA CYS A 44 -12.96 -11.41 22.98
C CYS A 44 -13.01 -12.34 24.20
N VAL A 45 -12.68 -13.63 24.05
CA VAL A 45 -12.65 -14.60 25.16
C VAL A 45 -11.48 -14.30 26.09
N ALA A 46 -10.29 -14.00 25.57
CA ALA A 46 -9.13 -13.62 26.38
C ALA A 46 -9.40 -12.38 27.24
N LEU A 47 -9.91 -11.30 26.64
CA LEU A 47 -10.27 -10.06 27.33
C LEU A 47 -11.42 -10.24 28.33
N LEU A 48 -12.40 -11.08 27.97
CA LEU A 48 -13.48 -11.47 28.88
C LEU A 48 -12.91 -12.18 30.11
N LEU A 49 -12.04 -13.17 29.91
CA LEU A 49 -11.45 -13.97 30.97
C LEU A 49 -10.63 -13.11 31.94
N ASP A 50 -9.83 -12.18 31.42
CA ASP A 50 -9.00 -11.31 32.25
C ASP A 50 -9.84 -10.46 33.22
N ASN A 51 -10.88 -9.84 32.67
CA ASN A 51 -11.81 -9.00 33.43
C ASN A 51 -12.69 -9.82 34.37
N MET A 52 -13.09 -11.02 33.95
CA MET A 52 -13.78 -11.95 34.84
C MET A 52 -12.89 -12.38 36.01
N LEU A 53 -11.62 -12.71 35.75
CA LEU A 53 -10.67 -13.09 36.80
C LEU A 53 -10.39 -11.94 37.77
N TYR A 54 -10.46 -10.69 37.30
CA TYR A 54 -10.35 -9.52 38.18
C TYR A 54 -11.56 -9.38 39.11
N MET A 55 -12.79 -9.51 38.58
CA MET A 55 -14.02 -9.21 39.32
C MET A 55 -14.64 -10.39 40.09
N VAL A 56 -14.37 -11.63 39.68
CA VAL A 56 -14.95 -12.84 40.31
C VAL A 56 -14.54 -13.02 41.77
N ILE A 57 -13.43 -12.40 42.18
CA ILE A 57 -12.93 -12.51 43.55
C ILE A 57 -13.63 -11.60 44.55
N VAL A 58 -14.32 -10.54 44.09
CA VAL A 58 -14.97 -9.56 44.96
C VAL A 58 -15.87 -10.24 46.01
N PRO A 59 -16.77 -11.17 45.64
CA PRO A 59 -17.59 -11.87 46.62
C PRO A 59 -16.88 -13.02 47.35
N ILE A 60 -15.69 -13.47 46.92
CA ILE A 60 -15.04 -14.71 47.39
C ILE A 60 -13.90 -14.45 48.39
N ILE A 61 -13.06 -13.45 48.13
CA ILE A 61 -11.79 -13.24 48.85
C ILE A 61 -11.94 -12.89 50.34
N PRO A 62 -12.90 -12.04 50.76
CA PRO A 62 -13.08 -11.73 52.18
C PRO A 62 -13.34 -12.98 53.03
N ASP A 63 -14.22 -13.88 52.56
CA ASP A 63 -14.49 -15.15 53.24
C ASP A 63 -13.29 -16.11 53.15
N TYR A 64 -12.63 -16.18 51.99
CA TYR A 64 -11.47 -17.07 51.80
C TYR A 64 -10.29 -16.70 52.72
N LEU A 65 -10.02 -15.41 52.92
CA LEU A 65 -8.96 -14.98 53.83
C LEU A 65 -9.37 -15.13 55.30
N ALA A 66 -10.65 -14.93 55.64
CA ALA A 66 -11.16 -15.18 56.98
C ALA A 66 -11.05 -16.67 57.36
N ASP A 67 -11.38 -17.59 56.44
CA ASP A 67 -11.18 -19.03 56.60
C ASP A 67 -9.70 -19.36 56.86
N LEU A 68 -8.79 -18.80 56.07
CA LEU A 68 -7.34 -19.03 56.20
C LEU A 68 -6.74 -18.45 57.49
N GLU A 69 -7.24 -17.32 57.98
CA GLU A 69 -6.84 -16.76 59.27
C GLU A 69 -7.38 -17.60 60.43
N SER A 70 -8.62 -18.07 60.35
CA SER A 70 -9.20 -18.97 61.37
C SER A 70 -8.44 -20.30 61.47
N GLU A 71 -8.00 -20.88 60.35
CA GLU A 71 -7.18 -22.09 60.33
C GLU A 71 -5.75 -21.86 60.85
N ASN A 72 -5.18 -20.67 60.63
CA ASN A 72 -3.84 -20.31 61.13
C ASN A 72 -3.86 -19.96 62.62
N GLU A 73 -4.92 -19.31 63.12
CA GLU A 73 -5.16 -19.08 64.54
C GLU A 73 -5.44 -20.40 65.28
N ALA A 74 -6.13 -21.36 64.65
CA ALA A 74 -6.31 -22.70 65.20
C ALA A 74 -4.98 -23.49 65.30
N LYS A 75 -3.98 -23.18 64.46
CA LYS A 75 -2.62 -23.76 64.51
C LYS A 75 -1.67 -23.01 65.43
N THR A 76 -1.99 -21.77 65.82
CA THR A 76 -1.12 -20.90 66.61
C THR A 76 -1.89 -20.42 67.83
N HIS A 77 -1.78 -21.10 68.97
CA HIS A 77 -2.47 -20.73 70.21
C HIS A 77 -2.09 -19.33 70.71
N SER A 78 -2.74 -18.27 70.21
CA SER A 78 -2.60 -16.91 70.74
C SER A 78 -3.96 -16.22 70.83
N ASN A 79 -4.49 -16.15 72.05
CA ASN A 79 -5.69 -15.38 72.39
C ASN A 79 -5.35 -13.90 72.55
N THR A 80 -5.49 -13.11 71.49
CA THR A 80 -5.67 -11.65 71.59
C THR A 80 -6.51 -11.16 70.42
N SER A 81 -7.82 -10.99 70.64
CA SER A 81 -8.72 -10.30 69.72
C SER A 81 -8.56 -8.78 69.90
N SER A 82 -7.69 -8.16 69.11
CA SER A 82 -7.57 -6.70 69.03
C SER A 82 -8.24 -6.16 67.76
N PRO A 83 -8.81 -4.93 67.80
CA PRO A 83 -9.40 -4.29 66.61
C PRO A 83 -8.42 -4.11 65.44
N SER A 84 -7.11 -4.25 65.69
CA SER A 84 -6.05 -4.26 64.68
C SER A 84 -6.09 -5.45 63.71
N THR A 85 -6.80 -6.54 64.03
CA THR A 85 -6.86 -7.72 63.14
C THR A 85 -7.75 -7.45 61.92
N LYS A 86 -8.86 -6.73 62.11
CA LYS A 86 -9.78 -6.38 61.02
C LYS A 86 -9.17 -5.33 60.07
N GLU A 87 -8.45 -4.34 60.62
CA GLU A 87 -7.68 -3.37 59.84
C GLU A 87 -6.59 -4.03 58.99
N ASN A 88 -5.86 -5.01 59.54
CA ASN A 88 -4.86 -5.76 58.79
C ASN A 88 -5.46 -6.63 57.68
N LEU A 89 -6.67 -7.17 57.88
CA LEU A 89 -7.37 -7.97 56.87
C LEU A 89 -7.83 -7.10 55.69
N ASP A 90 -8.41 -5.93 55.93
CA ASP A 90 -8.84 -5.00 54.88
C ASP A 90 -7.66 -4.49 54.04
N VAL A 91 -6.51 -4.23 54.69
CA VAL A 91 -5.26 -3.86 53.99
C VAL A 91 -4.72 -5.02 53.16
N LYS A 92 -4.72 -6.26 53.69
CA LYS A 92 -4.31 -7.47 52.94
C LYS A 92 -5.22 -7.70 51.73
N ILE A 93 -6.53 -7.51 51.87
CA ILE A 93 -7.48 -7.58 50.76
C ILE A 93 -7.13 -6.52 49.71
N GLY A 94 -7.03 -5.24 50.10
CA GLY A 94 -6.70 -4.15 49.17
C GLY A 94 -5.38 -4.37 48.41
N VAL A 95 -4.34 -4.84 49.10
CA VAL A 95 -3.04 -5.18 48.49
C VAL A 95 -3.16 -6.36 47.52
N LEU A 96 -3.93 -7.39 47.87
CA LEU A 96 -4.16 -8.54 47.00
C LEU A 96 -4.91 -8.15 45.70
N PHE A 97 -5.91 -7.27 45.80
CA PHE A 97 -6.62 -6.71 44.63
C PHE A 97 -5.69 -5.87 43.75
N ALA A 98 -4.88 -4.99 44.35
CA ALA A 98 -3.97 -4.12 43.61
C ALA A 98 -2.77 -4.87 43.00
N SER A 99 -2.36 -6.01 43.57
CA SER A 99 -1.16 -6.76 43.14
C SER A 99 -1.18 -7.14 41.66
N LYS A 100 -2.34 -7.55 41.11
CA LYS A 100 -2.52 -7.83 39.68
C LYS A 100 -2.21 -6.58 38.84
N ALA A 101 -2.88 -5.47 39.15
CA ALA A 101 -2.76 -4.22 38.41
C ALA A 101 -1.36 -3.58 38.52
N ILE A 102 -0.69 -3.71 39.67
CA ILE A 102 0.68 -3.22 39.85
C ILE A 102 1.66 -3.99 38.96
N VAL A 103 1.56 -5.32 38.92
CA VAL A 103 2.44 -6.12 38.05
C VAL A 103 2.14 -5.84 36.59
N GLN A 104 0.86 -5.74 36.21
CA GLN A 104 0.46 -5.37 34.86
C GLN A 104 1.04 -4.01 34.46
N LEU A 105 0.94 -3.00 35.32
CA LEU A 105 1.54 -1.66 35.12
C LEU A 105 3.05 -1.70 34.88
N LEU A 106 3.79 -2.52 35.63
CA LEU A 106 5.25 -2.65 35.49
C LEU A 106 5.67 -3.42 34.24
N VAL A 107 4.85 -4.38 33.81
CA VAL A 107 5.15 -5.26 32.68
C VAL A 107 4.74 -4.64 31.34
N ASN A 108 3.68 -3.83 31.29
CA ASN A 108 3.14 -3.25 30.04
C ASN A 108 4.17 -2.53 29.14
N PRO A 109 5.13 -1.73 29.66
CA PRO A 109 6.20 -1.16 28.84
C PRO A 109 7.08 -2.22 28.16
N LEU A 110 7.33 -3.33 28.86
CA LEU A 110 8.12 -4.45 28.36
C LEU A 110 7.31 -5.30 27.38
N SER A 111 6.03 -5.57 27.67
CA SER A 111 5.16 -6.34 26.79
C SER A 111 4.97 -5.62 25.45
N GLY A 112 4.71 -4.31 25.44
CA GLY A 112 4.60 -3.51 24.22
C GLY A 112 5.83 -3.64 23.32
N THR A 113 7.03 -3.43 23.87
CA THR A 113 8.29 -3.57 23.10
C THR A 113 8.59 -5.01 22.66
N PHE A 114 8.13 -6.01 23.42
CA PHE A 114 8.30 -7.42 23.07
C PHE A 114 7.36 -7.86 21.96
N ILE A 115 6.09 -7.44 22.02
CA ILE A 115 5.07 -7.68 21.00
C ILE A 115 5.52 -7.08 19.67
N ASP A 116 6.04 -5.84 19.71
CA ASP A 116 6.55 -5.13 18.52
C ASP A 116 7.73 -5.87 17.85
N ARG A 117 8.46 -6.74 18.59
CA ARG A 117 9.62 -7.50 18.08
C ARG A 117 9.31 -8.93 17.67
N VAL A 118 8.32 -9.56 18.31
CA VAL A 118 8.06 -11.01 18.18
C VAL A 118 6.76 -11.29 17.40
N GLY A 119 5.94 -10.27 17.18
CA GLY A 119 4.59 -10.41 16.62
C GLY A 119 3.55 -10.73 17.71
N TYR A 120 2.26 -10.73 17.36
CA TYR A 120 1.15 -10.76 18.32
C TYR A 120 0.81 -12.16 18.86
N ASP A 121 1.01 -13.21 18.05
CA ASP A 121 0.48 -14.54 18.34
C ASP A 121 1.20 -15.24 19.51
N ILE A 122 2.54 -15.12 19.57
CA ILE A 122 3.36 -15.77 20.61
C ILE A 122 3.15 -15.11 21.99
N PRO A 123 3.21 -13.77 22.12
CA PRO A 123 2.91 -13.10 23.38
C PRO A 123 1.48 -13.39 23.88
N LEU A 124 0.48 -13.44 23.00
CA LEU A 124 -0.90 -13.81 23.39
C LEU A 124 -0.96 -15.24 23.96
N LEU A 125 -0.26 -16.19 23.33
CA LEU A 125 -0.18 -17.58 23.84
C LEU A 125 0.54 -17.66 25.20
N ILE A 126 1.61 -16.88 25.38
CA ILE A 126 2.31 -16.77 26.67
C ILE A 126 1.34 -16.23 27.73
N GLY A 127 0.60 -15.15 27.41
CA GLY A 127 -0.39 -14.55 28.29
C GLY A 127 -1.46 -15.54 28.73
N LEU A 128 -2.11 -16.23 27.78
CA LEU A 128 -3.13 -17.26 28.06
C LEU A 128 -2.56 -18.42 28.88
N THR A 129 -1.34 -18.87 28.59
CA THR A 129 -0.71 -19.95 29.35
C THR A 129 -0.41 -19.53 30.81
N VAL A 130 0.11 -18.32 31.01
CA VAL A 130 0.37 -17.76 32.34
C VAL A 130 -0.94 -17.56 33.10
N MET A 131 -1.99 -17.04 32.47
CA MET A 131 -3.32 -16.89 33.09
C MET A 131 -3.95 -18.23 33.47
N PHE A 132 -3.82 -19.26 32.64
CA PHE A 132 -4.27 -20.62 32.96
C PHE A 132 -3.54 -21.19 34.17
N LEU A 133 -2.21 -21.15 34.16
CA LEU A 133 -1.39 -21.71 35.25
C LEU A 133 -1.62 -20.96 36.56
N SER A 134 -1.60 -19.64 36.53
CA SER A 134 -1.81 -18.80 37.72
C SER A 134 -3.22 -18.93 38.29
N THR A 135 -4.25 -19.03 37.45
CA THR A 135 -5.64 -19.28 37.90
C THR A 135 -5.82 -20.67 38.50
N SER A 136 -5.13 -21.67 37.94
CA SER A 136 -5.10 -23.02 38.51
C SER A 136 -4.42 -23.00 39.89
N VAL A 137 -3.28 -22.32 40.03
CA VAL A 137 -2.59 -22.15 41.32
C VAL A 137 -3.48 -21.40 42.32
N PHE A 138 -4.20 -20.37 41.88
CA PHE A 138 -5.13 -19.60 42.72
C PHE A 138 -6.26 -20.47 43.28
N ALA A 139 -6.80 -21.38 42.46
CA ALA A 139 -7.88 -22.30 42.87
C ALA A 139 -7.47 -23.24 44.01
N PHE A 140 -6.19 -23.60 44.09
CA PHE A 140 -5.64 -24.54 45.09
C PHE A 140 -4.75 -23.87 46.14
N ALA A 141 -4.76 -22.53 46.23
CA ALA A 141 -3.88 -21.81 47.15
C ALA A 141 -4.32 -21.96 48.62
N GLU A 142 -3.45 -22.50 49.47
CA GLU A 142 -3.75 -22.73 50.90
C GLU A 142 -3.15 -21.68 51.83
N ASN A 143 -2.55 -20.62 51.29
CA ASN A 143 -1.99 -19.52 52.09
C ASN A 143 -1.97 -18.20 51.31
N TYR A 144 -1.86 -17.09 52.05
CA TYR A 144 -1.87 -15.73 51.49
C TYR A 144 -0.72 -15.49 50.49
N ALA A 145 0.47 -16.03 50.73
CA ALA A 145 1.62 -15.83 49.85
C ALA A 145 1.38 -16.47 48.47
N THR A 146 0.82 -17.68 48.43
CA THR A 146 0.44 -18.36 47.18
C THR A 146 -0.66 -17.59 46.45
N LEU A 147 -1.66 -17.05 47.16
CA LEU A 147 -2.70 -16.20 46.56
C LEU A 147 -2.10 -14.92 45.95
N PHE A 148 -1.17 -14.27 46.66
CA PHE A 148 -0.48 -13.07 46.21
C PHE A 148 0.38 -13.33 44.97
N VAL A 149 1.16 -14.41 44.97
CA VAL A 149 2.00 -14.80 43.82
C VAL A 149 1.12 -15.16 42.63
N ALA A 150 0.05 -15.93 42.83
CA ALA A 150 -0.89 -16.27 41.77
C ALA A 150 -1.57 -15.02 41.18
N ARG A 151 -1.97 -14.04 42.00
CA ARG A 151 -2.51 -12.76 41.51
C ARG A 151 -1.49 -11.93 40.74
N SER A 152 -0.26 -11.87 41.24
CA SER A 152 0.84 -11.18 40.57
C SER A 152 1.12 -11.79 39.21
N LEU A 153 1.13 -13.13 39.11
CA LEU A 153 1.30 -13.85 37.85
C LEU A 153 0.12 -13.67 36.89
N GLN A 154 -1.10 -13.55 37.40
CA GLN A 154 -2.25 -13.19 36.56
C GLN A 154 -2.01 -11.83 35.90
N GLY A 155 -1.52 -10.81 36.63
CA GLY A 155 -1.19 -9.50 36.05
C GLY A 155 -0.13 -9.55 34.95
N LEU A 156 0.88 -10.43 35.09
CA LEU A 156 1.85 -10.73 34.03
C LEU A 156 1.18 -11.36 32.80
N GLY A 157 0.25 -12.30 33.02
CA GLY A 157 -0.53 -12.93 31.96
C GLY A 157 -1.41 -11.92 31.22
N SER A 158 -2.12 -11.06 31.95
CA SER A 158 -2.98 -9.98 31.43
C SER A 158 -2.18 -9.00 30.57
N ALA A 159 -1.01 -8.55 31.03
CA ALA A 159 -0.14 -7.62 30.30
C ALA A 159 0.27 -8.14 28.90
N PHE A 160 0.37 -9.45 28.73
CA PHE A 160 0.64 -10.05 27.43
C PHE A 160 -0.64 -10.37 26.65
N ALA A 161 -1.70 -10.81 27.30
CA ALA A 161 -2.95 -11.19 26.64
C ALA A 161 -3.73 -9.97 26.13
N ASP A 162 -3.90 -8.94 26.97
CA ASP A 162 -4.71 -7.76 26.66
C ASP A 162 -4.05 -6.91 25.58
N THR A 163 -2.78 -6.54 25.81
CA THR A 163 -2.01 -5.72 24.87
C THR A 163 -1.87 -6.42 23.51
N SER A 164 -1.59 -7.73 23.49
CA SER A 164 -1.45 -8.47 22.22
C SER A 164 -2.79 -8.70 21.54
N GLY A 165 -3.85 -8.96 22.30
CA GLY A 165 -5.20 -9.18 21.77
C GLY A 165 -5.74 -7.95 21.07
N ILE A 166 -5.69 -6.79 21.75
CA ILE A 166 -6.17 -5.52 21.19
C ILE A 166 -5.31 -5.08 20.01
N ALA A 167 -3.97 -5.20 20.11
CA ALA A 167 -3.07 -4.90 19.01
C ALA A 167 -3.28 -5.84 17.80
N MET A 168 -3.60 -7.12 18.03
CA MET A 168 -3.89 -8.08 16.96
C MET A 168 -5.22 -7.77 16.25
N ILE A 169 -6.23 -7.27 16.96
CA ILE A 169 -7.46 -6.76 16.33
C ILE A 169 -7.12 -5.53 15.47
N ALA A 170 -6.36 -4.58 16.03
CA ALA A 170 -6.01 -3.35 15.33
C ALA A 170 -5.16 -3.60 14.07
N ASP A 171 -4.29 -4.62 14.08
CA ASP A 171 -3.47 -5.02 12.93
C ASP A 171 -4.27 -5.79 11.87
N LYS A 172 -5.18 -6.69 12.26
CA LYS A 172 -5.94 -7.52 11.30
C LYS A 172 -7.16 -6.84 10.69
N TYR A 173 -7.70 -5.82 11.36
CA TYR A 173 -8.80 -4.99 10.87
C TYR A 173 -8.26 -3.62 10.50
N THR A 174 -7.91 -3.48 9.21
CA THR A 174 -7.24 -2.30 8.65
C THR A 174 -8.18 -1.12 8.41
N GLU A 175 -9.43 -1.39 8.00
CA GLU A 175 -10.40 -0.31 7.76
C GLU A 175 -10.87 0.34 9.06
N GLU A 176 -10.83 1.67 9.17
CA GLU A 176 -11.13 2.42 10.41
C GLU A 176 -12.53 2.10 10.99
N ALA A 177 -13.53 1.91 10.13
CA ALA A 177 -14.90 1.57 10.54
C ALA A 177 -15.02 0.12 11.04
N GLU A 178 -14.37 -0.84 10.37
CA GLU A 178 -14.36 -2.24 10.79
C GLU A 178 -13.53 -2.42 12.08
N ARG A 179 -12.38 -1.74 12.17
CA ARG A 179 -11.51 -1.69 13.35
C ARG A 179 -12.25 -1.15 14.56
N SER A 180 -12.91 0.00 14.42
CA SER A 180 -13.70 0.62 15.50
C SER A 180 -14.86 -0.28 15.95
N ARG A 181 -15.49 -1.01 15.02
CA ARG A 181 -16.53 -1.98 15.35
C ARG A 181 -15.98 -3.22 16.06
N ALA A 182 -14.86 -3.77 15.60
CA ALA A 182 -14.22 -4.93 16.20
C ALA A 182 -13.69 -4.62 17.61
N LEU A 183 -13.04 -3.46 17.79
CA LEU A 183 -12.65 -2.94 19.09
C LEU A 183 -13.85 -2.67 19.99
N GLY A 184 -14.95 -2.12 19.45
CA GLY A 184 -16.19 -1.93 20.22
C GLY A 184 -16.80 -3.24 20.71
N ILE A 185 -16.74 -4.32 19.91
CA ILE A 185 -17.16 -5.66 20.34
C ILE A 185 -16.23 -6.18 21.44
N ALA A 186 -14.91 -6.06 21.26
CA ALA A 186 -13.93 -6.48 22.27
C ALA A 186 -14.13 -5.75 23.62
N LEU A 187 -14.35 -4.43 23.58
CA LEU A 187 -14.65 -3.60 24.77
C LEU A 187 -15.97 -4.00 25.45
N ALA A 188 -17.00 -4.36 24.67
CA ALA A 188 -18.23 -4.87 25.24
C ALA A 188 -18.01 -6.19 26.01
N PHE A 189 -17.07 -7.03 25.57
CA PHE A 189 -16.71 -8.28 26.27
C PHE A 189 -15.87 -8.03 27.53
N ILE A 190 -14.99 -7.02 27.54
CA ILE A 190 -14.32 -6.54 28.75
C ILE A 190 -15.36 -6.20 29.83
N SER A 191 -16.34 -5.37 29.47
CA SER A 191 -17.38 -4.93 30.40
C SER A 191 -18.36 -6.04 30.77
N PHE A 192 -18.68 -6.94 29.83
CA PHE A 192 -19.44 -8.15 30.14
C PHE A 192 -18.71 -8.98 31.19
N GLY A 193 -17.39 -9.15 31.07
CA GLY A 193 -16.57 -9.85 32.03
C GLY A 193 -16.59 -9.22 33.41
N SER A 194 -16.35 -7.92 33.50
CA SER A 194 -16.34 -7.20 34.77
C SER A 194 -17.70 -7.21 35.49
N LEU A 195 -18.81 -7.13 34.74
CA LEU A 195 -20.14 -7.00 35.34
C LEU A 195 -20.83 -8.34 35.62
N VAL A 196 -20.54 -9.38 34.84
CA VAL A 196 -21.09 -10.74 35.06
C VAL A 196 -20.27 -11.53 36.07
N ALA A 197 -19.01 -11.18 36.28
CA ALA A 197 -18.14 -11.94 37.16
C ALA A 197 -18.53 -11.95 38.65
N PRO A 198 -19.01 -10.86 39.28
CA PRO A 198 -19.45 -10.93 40.67
C PRO A 198 -20.69 -11.84 40.86
N PRO A 199 -21.76 -11.75 40.02
CA PRO A 199 -22.85 -12.73 40.05
C PRO A 199 -22.38 -14.16 39.77
N PHE A 200 -21.52 -14.35 38.76
CA PHE A 200 -20.96 -15.67 38.42
C PHE A 200 -20.18 -16.27 39.60
N GLY A 201 -19.30 -15.48 40.20
CA GLY A 201 -18.47 -15.89 41.35
C GLY A 201 -19.32 -16.19 42.58
N GLY A 202 -20.26 -15.32 42.93
CA GLY A 202 -21.13 -15.50 44.09
C GLY A 202 -22.00 -16.76 44.00
N VAL A 203 -22.67 -16.98 42.86
CA VAL A 203 -23.54 -18.15 42.67
C VAL A 203 -22.73 -19.45 42.67
N LEU A 204 -21.64 -19.53 41.90
CA LEU A 204 -20.84 -20.76 41.84
C LEU A 204 -20.14 -21.05 43.18
N TYR A 205 -19.73 -20.02 43.92
CA TYR A 205 -19.15 -20.17 45.25
C TYR A 205 -20.16 -20.79 46.22
N GLU A 206 -21.40 -20.28 46.24
CA GLU A 206 -22.46 -20.74 47.16
C GLU A 206 -22.91 -22.18 46.87
N PHE A 207 -23.05 -22.56 45.59
CA PHE A 207 -23.59 -23.88 45.22
C PHE A 207 -22.52 -24.97 45.00
N ALA A 208 -21.29 -24.62 44.63
CA ALA A 208 -20.26 -25.57 44.21
C ALA A 208 -18.93 -25.42 44.97
N GLY A 209 -18.84 -24.46 45.89
CA GLY A 209 -17.69 -24.25 46.76
C GLY A 209 -16.55 -23.44 46.13
N LYS A 210 -15.57 -23.07 46.98
CA LYS A 210 -14.57 -22.03 46.68
C LYS A 210 -13.65 -22.27 45.47
N ARG A 211 -13.45 -23.51 45.05
CA ARG A 211 -12.50 -23.87 43.98
C ARG A 211 -13.12 -23.81 42.58
N VAL A 212 -14.44 -24.04 42.47
CA VAL A 212 -15.12 -24.27 41.19
C VAL A 212 -15.11 -23.05 40.26
N PRO A 213 -15.37 -21.80 40.72
CA PRO A 213 -15.33 -20.63 39.86
C PRO A 213 -14.00 -20.49 39.09
N PHE A 214 -12.87 -20.74 39.77
CA PHE A 214 -11.53 -20.60 39.20
C PHE A 214 -11.17 -21.75 38.27
N ILE A 215 -11.59 -22.99 38.57
CA ILE A 215 -11.37 -24.13 37.68
C ILE A 215 -12.13 -23.95 36.36
N VAL A 216 -13.38 -23.45 36.43
CA VAL A 216 -14.17 -23.17 35.22
C VAL A 216 -13.46 -22.12 34.34
N LEU A 217 -12.99 -21.02 34.93
CA LEU A 217 -12.25 -19.99 34.19
C LEU A 217 -10.91 -20.51 33.63
N ALA A 218 -10.19 -21.35 34.37
CA ALA A 218 -8.98 -22.00 33.89
C ALA A 218 -9.25 -22.91 32.67
N CYS A 219 -10.34 -23.70 32.69
CA CYS A 219 -10.73 -24.53 31.56
C CYS A 219 -11.08 -23.72 30.32
N VAL A 220 -11.78 -22.58 30.47
CA VAL A 220 -12.09 -21.69 29.34
C VAL A 220 -10.80 -21.05 28.78
N CYS A 221 -9.87 -20.65 29.65
CA CYS A 221 -8.55 -20.14 29.24
C CYS A 221 -7.73 -21.18 28.47
N LEU A 222 -7.74 -22.44 28.91
CA LEU A 222 -7.06 -23.54 28.21
C LEU A 222 -7.69 -23.83 26.83
N ALA A 223 -9.03 -23.78 26.75
CA ALA A 223 -9.74 -23.97 25.49
C ALA A 223 -9.42 -22.85 24.48
N ASP A 224 -9.32 -21.62 24.95
CA ASP A 224 -8.96 -20.46 24.13
C ASP A 224 -7.50 -20.53 23.64
N GLY A 225 -6.57 -20.93 24.51
CA GLY A 225 -5.18 -21.20 24.12
C GLY A 225 -5.05 -22.31 23.08
N PHE A 226 -5.85 -23.38 23.19
CA PHE A 226 -5.88 -24.44 22.18
C PHE A 226 -6.44 -23.93 20.85
N LEU A 227 -7.50 -23.12 20.88
CA LEU A 227 -8.07 -22.50 19.68
C LEU A 227 -7.04 -21.61 18.98
N LEU A 228 -6.25 -20.83 19.72
CA LEU A 228 -5.16 -20.03 19.17
C LEU A 228 -4.08 -20.89 18.50
N LEU A 229 -3.67 -22.01 19.12
CA LEU A 229 -2.70 -22.94 18.54
C LEU A 229 -3.14 -23.55 17.20
N THR A 230 -4.45 -23.67 16.96
CA THR A 230 -4.96 -24.15 15.65
C THR A 230 -4.74 -23.16 14.51
N ILE A 231 -4.43 -21.89 14.81
CA ILE A 231 -4.29 -20.79 13.85
C ILE A 231 -2.83 -20.38 13.65
N ILE A 232 -1.97 -20.58 14.65
CA ILE A 232 -0.55 -20.23 14.60
C ILE A 232 0.16 -21.07 13.52
N LYS A 233 0.77 -20.40 12.53
CA LYS A 233 1.67 -21.05 11.57
C LYS A 233 3.09 -21.15 12.17
N PRO A 234 3.81 -22.27 12.00
CA PRO A 234 5.21 -22.36 12.44
C PRO A 234 6.08 -21.35 11.68
N PHE A 235 6.80 -20.50 12.42
CA PHE A 235 7.63 -19.42 11.89
C PHE A 235 8.83 -19.94 11.09
N SER A 236 9.18 -19.23 10.01
CA SER A 236 10.48 -19.34 9.32
C SER A 236 11.38 -18.18 9.76
N ASP A 237 12.65 -18.45 10.07
CA ASP A 237 13.60 -17.47 10.62
C ASP A 237 13.82 -16.22 9.73
N ARG A 238 13.53 -16.30 8.42
CA ARG A 238 13.57 -15.16 7.48
C ARG A 238 12.57 -14.04 7.79
N SER A 239 11.52 -14.30 8.57
CA SER A 239 10.47 -13.31 8.88
C SER A 239 10.82 -12.36 10.03
N ARG A 240 11.88 -12.67 10.82
CA ARG A 240 12.28 -11.89 12.00
C ARG A 240 13.09 -10.63 11.66
N GLU A 241 13.83 -10.65 10.55
CA GLU A 241 14.69 -9.52 10.13
C GLU A 241 13.92 -8.37 9.46
N ASN A 242 12.66 -8.59 9.07
CA ASN A 242 11.84 -7.62 8.34
C ASN A 242 10.80 -6.88 9.20
N MET A 243 10.68 -7.16 10.51
CA MET A 243 9.70 -6.47 11.36
C MET A 243 10.11 -5.00 11.62
N PRO A 244 9.19 -4.03 11.49
CA PRO A 244 9.49 -2.62 11.72
C PRO A 244 9.78 -2.34 13.19
N VAL A 245 10.82 -1.57 13.49
CA VAL A 245 11.12 -1.12 14.86
C VAL A 245 10.27 0.13 15.13
N GLY A 246 9.29 0.02 16.02
CA GLY A 246 8.39 1.12 16.40
C GLY A 246 9.08 2.21 17.21
N THR A 247 8.41 3.37 17.32
CA THR A 247 8.86 4.43 18.22
C THR A 247 8.81 3.92 19.67
N PRO A 248 9.89 4.07 20.46
CA PRO A 248 9.90 3.56 21.83
C PRO A 248 8.85 4.24 22.71
N ILE A 249 8.19 3.47 23.58
CA ILE A 249 7.04 3.89 24.41
C ILE A 249 7.28 5.17 25.23
N HIS A 250 8.50 5.40 25.72
CA HIS A 250 8.84 6.61 26.48
C HIS A 250 8.71 7.90 25.66
N ARG A 251 8.92 7.85 24.33
CA ARG A 251 8.69 9.02 23.46
C ARG A 251 7.20 9.24 23.19
N LEU A 252 6.41 8.17 23.12
CA LEU A 252 4.97 8.25 22.92
C LEU A 252 4.27 8.87 24.15
N MET A 253 4.67 8.47 25.36
CA MET A 253 4.11 9.00 26.61
C MET A 253 4.40 10.50 26.85
N VAL A 254 5.45 11.04 26.23
CA VAL A 254 5.81 12.46 26.35
C VAL A 254 5.06 13.33 25.34
N ASP A 255 4.36 12.74 24.37
CA ASP A 255 3.56 13.51 23.41
C ASP A 255 2.32 14.11 24.11
N PRO A 256 2.10 15.43 24.01
CA PRO A 256 1.06 16.11 24.77
C PRO A 256 -0.36 15.64 24.43
N TYR A 257 -0.63 15.20 23.20
CA TYR A 257 -1.96 14.72 22.81
C TYR A 257 -2.22 13.30 23.29
N ILE A 258 -1.19 12.44 23.20
CA ILE A 258 -1.24 11.07 23.73
C ILE A 258 -1.39 11.09 25.25
N ALA A 259 -0.69 11.99 25.95
CA ALA A 259 -0.80 12.16 27.39
C ALA A 259 -2.20 12.61 27.84
N VAL A 260 -2.86 13.50 27.09
CA VAL A 260 -4.25 13.91 27.38
C VAL A 260 -5.22 12.75 27.22
N VAL A 261 -5.06 11.92 26.18
CA VAL A 261 -5.90 10.72 25.98
C VAL A 261 -5.64 9.69 27.08
N ALA A 262 -4.38 9.37 27.36
CA ALA A 262 -3.99 8.42 28.39
C ALA A 262 -4.50 8.87 29.79
N GLY A 263 -4.39 10.16 30.10
CA GLY A 263 -4.91 10.71 31.35
C GLY A 263 -6.44 10.67 31.44
N ALA A 264 -7.16 10.91 30.35
CA ALA A 264 -8.61 10.78 30.31
C ALA A 264 -9.07 9.33 30.58
N LEU A 265 -8.39 8.34 29.99
CA LEU A 265 -8.66 6.91 30.21
C LEU A 265 -8.41 6.49 31.68
N THR A 266 -7.37 7.06 32.32
CA THR A 266 -7.15 6.84 33.76
C THR A 266 -8.26 7.46 34.59
N VAL A 267 -8.58 8.75 34.36
CA VAL A 267 -9.52 9.51 35.22
C VAL A 267 -10.95 8.98 35.11
N CYS A 268 -11.39 8.53 33.94
CA CYS A 268 -12.74 7.98 33.77
C CYS A 268 -12.95 6.64 34.50
N ASN A 269 -11.90 5.84 34.66
CA ASN A 269 -11.95 4.53 35.31
C ASN A 269 -11.72 4.58 36.83
N VAL A 270 -11.19 5.68 37.35
CA VAL A 270 -11.01 5.89 38.80
C VAL A 270 -12.32 5.70 39.60
N PRO A 271 -13.47 6.28 39.22
CA PRO A 271 -14.73 6.07 39.95
C PRO A 271 -15.12 4.59 40.06
N LEU A 272 -14.97 3.81 38.99
CA LEU A 272 -15.27 2.38 39.01
C LEU A 272 -14.31 1.63 39.94
N ALA A 273 -13.00 1.83 39.79
CA ALA A 273 -11.96 1.18 40.60
C ALA A 273 -12.03 1.51 42.10
N PHE A 274 -12.51 2.70 42.46
CA PHE A 274 -12.66 3.13 43.85
C PHE A 274 -14.00 2.67 44.46
N LEU A 275 -15.06 2.60 43.64
CA LEU A 275 -16.37 2.12 44.08
C LEU A 275 -16.38 0.59 44.30
N GLU A 276 -15.65 -0.17 43.50
CA GLU A 276 -15.53 -1.64 43.60
C GLU A 276 -15.33 -2.15 45.05
N PRO A 277 -14.29 -1.73 45.79
CA PRO A 277 -14.05 -2.21 47.15
C PRO A 277 -14.88 -1.48 48.23
N THR A 278 -15.39 -0.27 47.95
CA THR A 278 -16.01 0.59 48.98
C THR A 278 -17.54 0.50 48.99
N VAL A 279 -18.17 0.22 47.85
CA VAL A 279 -19.63 0.15 47.71
C VAL A 279 -20.19 -1.03 48.48
N ALA A 280 -19.56 -2.21 48.43
CA ALA A 280 -20.03 -3.40 49.14
C ALA A 280 -20.11 -3.15 50.66
N ASN A 281 -19.05 -2.60 51.24
CA ASN A 281 -19.01 -2.26 52.67
C ASN A 281 -20.03 -1.16 53.02
N TRP A 282 -20.19 -0.15 52.16
CA TRP A 282 -21.20 0.89 52.37
C TRP A 282 -22.65 0.35 52.28
N MET A 283 -22.92 -0.58 51.36
CA MET A 283 -24.21 -1.26 51.24
C MET A 283 -24.52 -2.15 52.45
N GLU A 284 -23.52 -2.87 52.96
CA GLU A 284 -23.67 -3.70 54.15
C GLU A 284 -23.99 -2.85 55.40
N THR A 285 -23.23 -1.77 55.59
CA THR A 285 -23.35 -0.89 56.76
C THR A 285 -24.57 0.05 56.73
N THR A 286 -24.94 0.55 55.54
CA THR A 286 -26.01 1.57 55.39
C THR A 286 -27.33 0.97 54.92
N MET A 287 -27.30 -0.12 54.14
CA MET A 287 -28.47 -0.71 53.47
C MET A 287 -28.77 -2.15 53.92
N HIS A 288 -27.97 -2.76 54.81
CA HIS A 288 -28.11 -4.14 55.29
C HIS A 288 -28.30 -5.18 54.18
N SER A 289 -27.63 -4.99 53.05
CA SER A 289 -27.79 -5.84 51.86
C SER A 289 -27.10 -7.19 51.99
N THR A 290 -27.69 -8.22 51.40
CA THR A 290 -27.14 -9.58 51.34
C THR A 290 -26.04 -9.72 50.28
N LYS A 291 -25.21 -10.77 50.37
CA LYS A 291 -24.06 -11.00 49.47
C LYS A 291 -24.45 -11.09 47.99
N TRP A 292 -25.60 -11.72 47.67
CA TRP A 292 -26.09 -11.79 46.30
C TRP A 292 -26.65 -10.45 45.80
N GLU A 293 -27.25 -9.63 46.67
CA GLU A 293 -27.73 -8.27 46.34
C GLU A 293 -26.58 -7.31 46.02
N MET A 294 -25.45 -7.44 46.72
CA MET A 294 -24.22 -6.69 46.42
C MET A 294 -23.69 -7.02 45.01
N GLY A 295 -23.71 -8.29 44.60
CA GLY A 295 -23.32 -8.70 43.25
C GLY A 295 -24.33 -8.28 42.17
N MET A 296 -25.63 -8.40 42.44
CA MET A 296 -26.70 -8.07 41.49
C MET A 296 -26.85 -6.58 41.21
N THR A 297 -26.28 -5.70 42.05
CA THR A 297 -26.33 -4.25 41.86
C THR A 297 -25.55 -3.79 40.62
N TRP A 298 -24.55 -4.57 40.17
CA TRP A 298 -23.74 -4.28 38.98
C TRP A 298 -24.33 -4.83 37.69
N LEU A 299 -25.21 -5.83 37.74
CA LEU A 299 -25.72 -6.48 36.54
C LEU A 299 -26.52 -5.52 35.63
N PRO A 300 -27.42 -4.64 36.15
CA PRO A 300 -28.17 -3.73 35.30
C PRO A 300 -27.32 -2.70 34.55
N SER A 301 -26.14 -2.31 35.09
CA SER A 301 -25.27 -1.32 34.46
C SER A 301 -24.60 -1.84 33.17
N PHE A 302 -24.66 -3.15 32.92
CA PHE A 302 -24.24 -3.76 31.67
C PHE A 302 -25.02 -3.24 30.46
N PHE A 303 -26.36 -3.14 30.57
CA PHE A 303 -27.17 -2.72 29.44
C PHE A 303 -26.90 -1.27 29.02
N PRO A 304 -26.83 -0.29 29.96
CA PRO A 304 -26.37 1.05 29.64
C PRO A 304 -24.93 1.08 29.12
N HIS A 305 -24.01 0.29 29.65
CA HIS A 305 -22.65 0.25 29.12
C HIS A 305 -22.63 -0.17 27.64
N VAL A 306 -23.28 -1.29 27.29
CA VAL A 306 -23.41 -1.77 25.91
C VAL A 306 -24.13 -0.75 25.03
N LEU A 307 -25.18 -0.10 25.56
CA LEU A 307 -25.87 0.99 24.88
C LEU A 307 -24.91 2.17 24.61
N GLY A 308 -24.07 2.53 25.57
CA GLY A 308 -23.04 3.57 25.44
C GLY A 308 -22.02 3.24 24.36
N VAL A 309 -21.53 2.00 24.31
CA VAL A 309 -20.64 1.52 23.23
C VAL A 309 -21.36 1.60 21.89
N TYR A 310 -22.59 1.07 21.79
CA TYR A 310 -23.37 1.10 20.55
C TYR A 310 -23.66 2.53 20.07
N VAL A 311 -24.06 3.41 20.98
CA VAL A 311 -24.32 4.84 20.69
C VAL A 311 -23.04 5.51 20.23
N THR A 312 -21.92 5.30 20.91
CA THR A 312 -20.64 5.93 20.55
C THR A 312 -20.10 5.42 19.23
N VAL A 313 -20.12 4.11 18.96
CA VAL A 313 -19.72 3.54 17.65
C VAL A 313 -20.57 4.14 16.53
N LYS A 314 -21.89 4.24 16.73
CA LYS A 314 -22.81 4.78 15.73
C LYS A 314 -22.66 6.29 15.52
N LEU A 315 -22.37 7.03 16.59
CA LEU A 315 -22.12 8.48 16.53
C LEU A 315 -20.75 8.78 15.93
N ALA A 316 -19.70 8.07 16.32
CA ALA A 316 -18.34 8.19 15.78
C ALA A 316 -18.30 7.86 14.28
N ALA A 317 -19.04 6.83 13.84
CA ALA A 317 -19.19 6.53 12.41
C ALA A 317 -19.92 7.63 11.62
N LYS A 318 -20.80 8.40 12.28
CA LYS A 318 -21.57 9.48 11.64
C LYS A 318 -20.89 10.85 11.71
N TYR A 319 -20.14 11.11 12.79
CA TYR A 319 -19.50 12.39 13.10
C TYR A 319 -18.11 12.15 13.74
N PRO A 320 -17.10 11.74 12.97
CA PRO A 320 -15.78 11.38 13.50
C PRO A 320 -15.04 12.56 14.15
N HIS A 321 -15.25 13.79 13.68
CA HIS A 321 -14.63 15.00 14.24
C HIS A 321 -15.11 15.39 15.65
N LEU A 322 -16.15 14.73 16.19
CA LEU A 322 -16.72 14.99 17.50
C LEU A 322 -16.31 13.95 18.56
N GLN A 323 -15.35 13.07 18.28
CA GLN A 323 -14.89 12.06 19.24
C GLN A 323 -14.42 12.67 20.58
N TRP A 324 -13.71 13.79 20.55
CA TRP A 324 -13.31 14.53 21.76
C TRP A 324 -14.52 15.03 22.58
N PHE A 325 -15.62 15.39 21.91
CA PHE A 325 -16.85 15.86 22.56
C PHE A 325 -17.59 14.70 23.23
N TYR A 326 -17.63 13.52 22.63
CA TYR A 326 -18.22 12.32 23.24
C TYR A 326 -17.44 11.89 24.48
N GLY A 327 -16.11 11.93 24.42
CA GLY A 327 -15.25 11.75 25.59
C GLY A 327 -15.57 12.77 26.68
N ALA A 328 -15.62 14.07 26.35
CA ALA A 328 -15.92 15.12 27.32
C ALA A 328 -17.33 14.98 27.94
N LEU A 329 -18.33 14.61 27.14
CA LEU A 329 -19.68 14.32 27.60
C LEU A 329 -19.70 13.11 28.54
N GLY A 330 -18.96 12.05 28.21
CA GLY A 330 -18.77 10.89 29.07
C GLY A 330 -18.20 11.26 30.44
N MET A 331 -17.13 12.06 30.48
CA MET A 331 -16.52 12.56 31.71
C MET A 331 -17.51 13.34 32.59
N VAL A 332 -18.35 14.18 31.98
CA VAL A 332 -19.39 14.94 32.70
C VAL A 332 -20.47 14.02 33.26
N ILE A 333 -20.90 13.01 32.50
CA ILE A 333 -21.89 12.02 32.95
C ILE A 333 -21.35 11.19 34.12
N ILE A 334 -20.09 10.74 34.03
CA ILE A 334 -19.41 10.03 35.13
C ILE A 334 -19.35 10.93 36.36
N GLY A 335 -18.96 12.19 36.20
CA GLY A 335 -18.87 13.15 37.29
C GLY A 335 -20.19 13.39 37.99
N ALA A 336 -21.25 13.68 37.21
CA ALA A 336 -22.60 13.88 37.74
C ALA A 336 -23.16 12.62 38.42
N SER A 337 -22.91 11.45 37.85
CA SER A 337 -23.40 10.17 38.39
C SER A 337 -22.65 9.76 39.67
N SER A 338 -21.35 10.05 39.75
CA SER A 338 -20.54 9.80 40.98
C SER A 338 -21.02 10.66 42.14
N CYS A 339 -21.41 11.92 41.88
CA CYS A 339 -21.95 12.81 42.90
C CYS A 339 -23.34 12.38 43.44
N THR A 340 -24.09 11.56 42.71
CA THR A 340 -25.43 11.09 43.14
C THR A 340 -25.40 9.75 43.86
N VAL A 341 -24.30 8.98 43.79
CA VAL A 341 -24.12 7.71 44.53
C VAL A 341 -24.41 7.85 46.03
N PRO A 342 -23.87 8.85 46.75
CA PRO A 342 -24.08 8.97 48.20
C PRO A 342 -25.52 9.33 48.60
N ALA A 343 -26.35 9.78 47.66
CA ALA A 343 -27.74 10.16 47.92
C ALA A 343 -28.71 8.96 47.90
N CYS A 344 -28.24 7.77 47.50
CA CYS A 344 -29.06 6.57 47.37
C CYS A 344 -29.33 5.92 48.73
N LYS A 345 -30.59 5.53 48.99
CA LYS A 345 -31.02 4.94 50.28
C LYS A 345 -31.37 3.46 50.20
N ASN A 346 -31.46 2.90 48.99
CA ASN A 346 -31.73 1.50 48.75
C ASN A 346 -30.94 1.00 47.54
N PHE A 347 -30.79 -0.33 47.42
CA PHE A 347 -29.97 -0.94 46.36
C PHE A 347 -30.53 -0.67 44.95
N GLY A 348 -31.85 -0.58 44.79
CA GLY A 348 -32.48 -0.26 43.51
C GLY A 348 -32.22 1.18 43.02
N GLN A 349 -32.19 2.15 43.94
CA GLN A 349 -31.81 3.54 43.63
C GLN A 349 -30.33 3.64 43.27
N LEU A 350 -29.47 2.83 43.90
CA LEU A 350 -28.04 2.78 43.63
C LEU A 350 -27.71 2.25 42.23
N MET A 351 -28.56 1.43 41.63
CA MET A 351 -28.38 0.95 40.25
C MET A 351 -28.38 2.10 39.22
N VAL A 352 -29.18 3.15 39.45
CA VAL A 352 -29.33 4.28 38.51
C VAL A 352 -28.03 5.08 38.30
N PRO A 353 -27.34 5.56 39.35
CA PRO A 353 -26.07 6.25 39.17
C PRO A 353 -24.96 5.32 38.68
N LEU A 354 -24.96 4.03 39.05
CA LEU A 354 -23.99 3.06 38.51
C LEU A 354 -24.17 2.84 37.00
N CYS A 355 -25.41 2.78 36.53
CA CYS A 355 -25.74 2.80 35.10
C CYS A 355 -25.20 4.05 34.40
N GLY A 356 -25.30 5.22 35.05
CA GLY A 356 -24.75 6.48 34.54
C GLY A 356 -23.22 6.46 34.44
N ILE A 357 -22.52 5.98 35.48
CA ILE A 357 -21.06 5.82 35.49
C ILE A 357 -20.63 4.88 34.36
N CYS A 358 -21.24 3.71 34.25
CA CYS A 358 -20.85 2.71 33.23
C CYS A 358 -21.18 3.19 31.81
N PHE A 359 -22.29 3.90 31.60
CA PHE A 359 -22.60 4.54 30.32
C PHE A 359 -21.58 5.61 29.96
N GLY A 360 -21.17 6.43 30.93
CA GLY A 360 -20.16 7.47 30.73
C GLY A 360 -18.78 6.89 30.41
N ILE A 361 -18.35 5.83 31.11
CA ILE A 361 -17.09 5.12 30.82
C ILE A 361 -17.11 4.57 29.38
N ALA A 362 -18.23 3.95 28.97
CA ALA A 362 -18.41 3.46 27.61
C ALA A 362 -18.25 4.57 26.55
N LEU A 363 -18.76 5.78 26.79
CA LEU A 363 -18.58 6.92 25.89
C LEU A 363 -17.11 7.33 25.78
N VAL A 364 -16.36 7.33 26.90
CA VAL A 364 -14.96 7.72 26.94
C VAL A 364 -14.08 6.67 26.24
N ASP A 365 -14.14 5.41 26.65
CA ASP A 365 -13.26 4.35 26.12
C ASP A 365 -13.48 4.15 24.62
N THR A 366 -14.74 4.09 24.20
CA THR A 366 -15.09 3.87 22.78
C THR A 366 -14.68 5.04 21.89
N ALA A 367 -14.64 6.27 22.41
CA ALA A 367 -14.23 7.44 21.65
C ALA A 367 -12.70 7.63 21.63
N LEU A 368 -12.04 7.39 22.76
CA LEU A 368 -10.64 7.78 22.94
C LEU A 368 -9.63 6.69 22.55
N LEU A 369 -9.96 5.40 22.64
CA LEU A 369 -9.05 4.32 22.21
C LEU A 369 -8.73 4.37 20.70
N PRO A 370 -9.70 4.59 19.79
CA PRO A 370 -9.39 4.81 18.38
C PRO A 370 -8.61 6.10 18.13
N THR A 371 -8.92 7.16 18.89
CA THR A 371 -8.21 8.45 18.82
C THR A 371 -6.73 8.29 19.20
N LEU A 372 -6.42 7.44 20.18
CA LEU A 372 -5.05 7.11 20.59
C LEU A 372 -4.24 6.46 19.47
N ALA A 373 -4.83 5.47 18.78
CA ALA A 373 -4.21 4.83 17.62
C ALA A 373 -3.97 5.83 16.48
N PHE A 374 -4.98 6.65 16.17
CA PHE A 374 -4.88 7.70 15.15
C PHE A 374 -3.79 8.73 15.47
N LEU A 375 -3.66 9.18 16.72
CA LEU A 375 -2.61 10.13 17.12
C LEU A 375 -1.20 9.58 16.92
N VAL A 376 -1.00 8.28 17.14
CA VAL A 376 0.29 7.62 16.92
C VAL A 376 0.56 7.46 15.43
N ASP A 377 -0.42 7.01 14.64
CA ASP A 377 -0.34 6.95 13.17
C ASP A 377 -0.01 8.32 12.57
N VAL A 378 -0.44 9.40 13.22
CA VAL A 378 -0.28 10.76 12.75
C VAL A 378 0.99 11.46 13.22
N ARG A 379 1.69 10.96 14.25
CA ARG A 379 2.84 11.69 14.83
C ARG A 379 4.10 10.83 14.98
N HIS A 380 3.98 9.52 14.88
CA HIS A 380 5.04 8.55 15.21
C HIS A 380 5.01 7.34 14.27
N VAL A 381 6.02 6.46 14.36
CA VAL A 381 6.01 5.18 13.64
C VAL A 381 5.07 4.22 14.36
N SER A 382 3.93 3.93 13.76
CA SER A 382 2.89 3.12 14.40
C SER A 382 3.22 1.64 14.40
N VAL A 383 3.49 1.15 15.62
CA VAL A 383 3.43 -0.27 15.95
C VAL A 383 2.43 -0.39 17.09
N TYR A 384 1.33 -1.12 16.86
CA TYR A 384 0.16 -1.09 17.73
C TYR A 384 0.39 -1.69 19.14
N GLY A 385 1.43 -2.53 19.33
CA GLY A 385 1.74 -3.11 20.64
C GLY A 385 2.12 -2.05 21.67
N SER A 386 3.05 -1.15 21.34
CA SER A 386 3.41 -0.02 22.21
C SER A 386 2.28 0.99 22.44
N VAL A 387 1.32 1.12 21.51
CA VAL A 387 0.18 2.05 21.64
C VAL A 387 -0.84 1.54 22.64
N TYR A 388 -1.28 0.30 22.49
CA TYR A 388 -2.27 -0.28 23.40
C TYR A 388 -1.67 -0.64 24.75
N ALA A 389 -0.34 -0.81 24.85
CA ALA A 389 0.35 -0.84 26.13
C ALA A 389 0.13 0.46 26.95
N ILE A 390 0.05 1.63 26.29
CA ILE A 390 -0.24 2.91 26.98
C ILE A 390 -1.68 2.92 27.52
N ALA A 391 -2.64 2.39 26.76
CA ALA A 391 -4.01 2.25 27.22
C ALA A 391 -4.11 1.31 28.44
N ASP A 392 -3.44 0.14 28.38
CA ASP A 392 -3.42 -0.81 29.50
C ASP A 392 -2.70 -0.23 30.73
N ILE A 393 -1.66 0.57 30.54
CA ILE A 393 -1.03 1.37 31.61
C ILE A 393 -2.05 2.31 32.24
N SER A 394 -2.84 3.05 31.43
CA SER A 394 -3.85 3.97 31.93
C SER A 394 -4.91 3.27 32.79
N TYR A 395 -5.42 2.11 32.36
CA TYR A 395 -6.35 1.29 33.14
C TYR A 395 -5.69 0.75 34.42
N SER A 396 -4.47 0.23 34.31
CA SER A 396 -3.73 -0.34 35.43
C SER A 396 -3.43 0.69 36.52
N VAL A 397 -3.17 1.96 36.16
CA VAL A 397 -2.99 3.03 37.15
C VAL A 397 -4.26 3.23 37.97
N ALA A 398 -5.44 3.26 37.34
CA ALA A 398 -6.71 3.41 38.05
C ALA A 398 -6.97 2.22 38.99
N TYR A 399 -6.79 0.99 38.51
CA TYR A 399 -7.03 -0.23 39.28
C TYR A 399 -5.94 -0.55 40.32
N ALA A 400 -4.71 -0.07 40.15
CA ALA A 400 -3.66 -0.18 41.17
C ALA A 400 -3.88 0.82 42.31
N MET A 401 -4.28 2.06 41.98
CA MET A 401 -4.53 3.10 42.98
C MET A 401 -5.85 2.87 43.73
N GLY A 402 -6.89 2.39 43.06
CA GLY A 402 -8.24 2.25 43.61
C GLY A 402 -8.30 1.54 44.96
N PRO A 403 -8.03 0.23 45.02
CA PRO A 403 -8.18 -0.54 46.26
C PRO A 403 -7.31 -0.06 47.43
N ILE A 404 -6.09 0.44 47.17
CA ILE A 404 -5.16 0.90 48.21
C ILE A 404 -5.56 2.30 48.72
N VAL A 405 -5.87 3.23 47.81
CA VAL A 405 -6.13 4.63 48.14
C VAL A 405 -7.57 4.85 48.60
N ALA A 406 -8.54 4.15 48.00
CA ALA A 406 -9.96 4.30 48.33
C ALA A 406 -10.25 3.92 49.78
N GLY A 407 -9.73 2.78 50.27
CA GLY A 407 -9.94 2.34 51.66
C GLY A 407 -9.44 3.36 52.67
N GLN A 408 -8.24 3.91 52.44
CA GLN A 408 -7.63 4.92 53.31
C GLN A 408 -8.39 6.26 53.28
N ILE A 409 -8.88 6.68 52.11
CA ILE A 409 -9.66 7.92 51.96
C ILE A 409 -11.03 7.77 52.61
N VAL A 410 -11.73 6.64 52.43
CA VAL A 410 -13.02 6.40 53.10
C VAL A 410 -12.86 6.43 54.61
N HIS A 411 -11.79 5.87 55.15
CA HIS A 411 -11.51 5.90 56.59
C HIS A 411 -11.27 7.33 57.12
N ASN A 412 -10.53 8.17 56.37
CA ASN A 412 -10.12 9.50 56.83
C ASN A 412 -11.12 10.63 56.51
N LEU A 413 -11.80 10.56 55.37
CA LEU A 413 -12.65 11.62 54.80
C LEU A 413 -14.12 11.19 54.62
N GLY A 414 -14.41 9.89 54.70
CA GLY A 414 -15.75 9.33 54.55
C GLY A 414 -16.17 9.06 53.09
N PHE A 415 -17.12 8.14 52.92
CA PHE A 415 -17.61 7.68 51.61
C PHE A 415 -18.22 8.81 50.75
N VAL A 416 -18.87 9.79 51.38
CA VAL A 416 -19.49 10.93 50.67
C VAL A 416 -18.42 11.83 50.03
N GLN A 417 -17.36 12.18 50.77
CA GLN A 417 -16.31 13.06 50.27
C GLN A 417 -15.50 12.40 49.16
N LEU A 418 -15.29 11.08 49.25
CA LEU A 418 -14.64 10.32 48.19
C LEU A 418 -15.41 10.44 46.86
N ASN A 419 -16.71 10.19 46.88
CA ASN A 419 -17.57 10.23 45.69
C ASN A 419 -17.66 11.63 45.07
N LEU A 420 -17.81 12.67 45.90
CA LEU A 420 -17.81 14.06 45.44
C LEU A 420 -16.46 14.47 44.85
N GLY A 421 -15.35 14.03 45.46
CA GLY A 421 -13.99 14.29 44.97
C GLY A 421 -13.72 13.65 43.61
N MET A 422 -14.07 12.38 43.44
CA MET A 422 -13.93 11.67 42.15
C MET A 422 -14.81 12.30 41.06
N GLY A 423 -16.03 12.72 41.43
CA GLY A 423 -16.96 13.38 40.53
C GLY A 423 -16.42 14.73 40.04
N LEU A 424 -15.88 15.54 40.96
CA LEU A 424 -15.25 16.82 40.64
C LEU A 424 -14.02 16.66 39.73
N VAL A 425 -13.15 15.69 40.02
CA VAL A 425 -11.95 15.43 39.21
C VAL A 425 -12.32 15.06 37.77
N ASN A 426 -13.36 14.25 37.56
CA ASN A 426 -13.85 13.91 36.22
C ASN A 426 -14.39 15.14 35.47
N MET A 427 -15.18 15.99 36.14
CA MET A 427 -15.70 17.22 35.51
C MET A 427 -14.59 18.23 35.19
N LEU A 428 -13.58 18.37 36.05
CA LEU A 428 -12.45 19.27 35.86
C LEU A 428 -11.50 18.82 34.74
N TYR A 429 -11.44 17.51 34.44
CA TYR A 429 -10.63 16.99 33.34
C TYR A 429 -11.31 17.15 31.97
N ALA A 430 -12.64 17.24 31.91
CA ALA A 430 -13.39 17.33 30.65
C ALA A 430 -12.94 18.47 29.71
N PRO A 431 -12.59 19.69 30.17
CA PRO A 431 -12.06 20.74 29.31
C PRO A 431 -10.70 20.41 28.66
N ALA A 432 -9.88 19.53 29.25
CA ALA A 432 -8.59 19.15 28.67
C ALA A 432 -8.75 18.46 27.31
N LEU A 433 -9.88 17.78 27.09
CA LEU A 433 -10.21 17.16 25.80
C LEU A 433 -10.45 18.17 24.68
N LEU A 434 -10.62 19.47 24.96
CA LEU A 434 -10.63 20.52 23.94
C LEU A 434 -9.31 20.61 23.17
N ALA A 435 -8.20 20.20 23.78
CA ALA A 435 -6.91 20.09 23.08
C ALA A 435 -7.00 19.14 21.88
N LEU A 436 -7.91 18.16 21.91
CA LEU A 436 -8.12 17.19 20.84
C LEU A 436 -9.05 17.71 19.72
N ARG A 437 -9.60 18.93 19.83
CA ARG A 437 -10.60 19.47 18.89
C ARG A 437 -10.12 19.51 17.43
N HIS A 438 -8.83 19.74 17.23
CA HIS A 438 -8.21 19.84 15.90
C HIS A 438 -7.49 18.55 15.48
N VAL A 439 -7.53 17.48 16.29
CA VAL A 439 -6.80 16.24 16.01
C VAL A 439 -7.30 15.58 14.72
N CYS A 440 -8.61 15.51 14.49
CA CYS A 440 -9.16 14.98 13.23
C CYS A 440 -8.86 15.85 11.99
N GLN A 441 -8.24 17.03 12.16
CA GLN A 441 -7.73 17.87 11.06
C GLN A 441 -6.24 17.67 10.80
N MET A 442 -5.53 16.95 11.68
CA MET A 442 -4.12 16.63 11.53
C MET A 442 -3.97 15.53 10.47
N LYS A 443 -3.14 15.78 9.44
CA LYS A 443 -2.81 14.78 8.43
C LYS A 443 -1.79 13.80 9.00
N PRO A 444 -1.91 12.49 8.74
CA PRO A 444 -1.00 11.53 9.30
C PRO A 444 0.48 11.81 8.98
N SER A 445 1.37 11.78 9.97
CA SER A 445 2.81 11.60 9.79
C SER A 445 3.03 10.18 9.32
N TYR A 446 2.88 9.97 8.02
CA TYR A 446 3.10 8.69 7.38
C TYR A 446 4.49 8.14 7.69
N SER A 447 4.54 7.15 8.60
CA SER A 447 5.59 6.15 8.60
C SER A 447 5.63 5.51 7.22
N GLU A 448 6.82 5.46 6.61
CA GLU A 448 7.03 5.00 5.23
C GLU A 448 6.56 3.56 4.96
N ARG A 449 6.14 2.79 5.99
CA ARG A 449 5.61 1.43 5.88
C ARG A 449 4.08 1.29 5.90
N ASN A 450 3.31 2.17 6.53
CA ASN A 450 1.84 2.12 6.45
C ASN A 450 1.31 2.65 5.10
N VAL A 451 2.14 3.44 4.41
CA VAL A 451 1.97 3.77 2.98
C VAL A 451 2.05 2.53 2.08
N LEU A 452 2.59 1.40 2.58
CA LEU A 452 2.82 0.19 1.79
C LEU A 452 1.85 -0.97 2.09
N LEU A 453 1.04 -0.91 3.15
CA LEU A 453 0.20 -2.04 3.59
C LEU A 453 -1.31 -1.81 3.50
N GLU A 454 -1.83 -0.58 3.39
CA GLU A 454 -3.27 -0.34 3.54
C GLU A 454 -4.06 0.24 2.36
N GLU A 455 -3.46 0.81 1.30
CA GLU A 455 -4.28 1.40 0.22
C GLU A 455 -4.76 0.36 -0.82
N GLY A 456 -5.72 -0.47 -0.38
CA GLY A 456 -6.90 -0.84 -1.17
C GLY A 456 -7.96 0.27 -1.12
N PRO A 457 -8.98 0.28 -1.99
CA PRO A 457 -9.62 1.51 -2.42
C PRO A 457 -10.58 2.08 -1.38
N THR A 458 -10.27 3.25 -0.84
CA THR A 458 -11.27 4.10 -0.18
C THR A 458 -11.30 5.47 -0.85
N GLY A 459 -11.73 5.48 -2.10
CA GLY A 459 -12.18 6.69 -2.79
C GLY A 459 -13.70 6.81 -2.69
N LEU A 460 -14.18 7.99 -2.28
CA LEU A 460 -15.38 8.77 -2.67
C LEU A 460 -16.76 8.09 -2.95
N TYR A 461 -16.81 6.82 -3.32
CA TYR A 461 -18.01 6.08 -3.73
C TYR A 461 -18.97 5.79 -2.56
N ASP A 462 -18.44 5.60 -1.35
CA ASP A 462 -19.25 5.37 -0.14
C ASP A 462 -19.72 6.68 0.52
N THR A 463 -19.01 7.79 0.32
CA THR A 463 -19.45 9.12 0.76
C THR A 463 -20.65 9.59 -0.06
N ILE A 464 -20.64 9.35 -1.38
CA ILE A 464 -21.76 9.66 -2.29
C ILE A 464 -22.97 8.75 -2.02
N LYS A 465 -22.76 7.45 -1.73
CA LYS A 465 -23.84 6.56 -1.29
C LYS A 465 -24.39 6.91 0.11
N MET A 466 -23.56 7.45 1.00
CA MET A 466 -24.00 7.98 2.30
C MET A 466 -24.80 9.29 2.13
N GLU A 467 -24.42 10.17 1.22
CA GLU A 467 -25.17 11.39 0.88
C GLU A 467 -26.50 11.09 0.19
N GLU A 468 -26.55 10.15 -0.76
CA GLU A 468 -27.80 9.67 -1.37
C GLU A 468 -28.74 9.02 -0.34
N ARG A 469 -28.20 8.27 0.64
CA ARG A 469 -28.97 7.70 1.75
C ARG A 469 -29.41 8.76 2.78
N ASN A 470 -28.65 9.83 2.96
CA ASN A 470 -29.01 10.95 3.85
C ASN A 470 -30.04 11.89 3.22
N LEU A 471 -30.04 12.04 1.88
CA LEU A 471 -31.07 12.78 1.13
C LEU A 471 -32.41 12.03 1.14
N LYS A 472 -32.40 10.70 1.01
CA LYS A 472 -33.61 9.86 1.19
C LYS A 472 -34.13 9.85 2.64
N ARG A 473 -33.27 10.06 3.64
CA ARG A 473 -33.67 10.13 5.07
C ARG A 473 -34.22 11.49 5.50
N LYS A 474 -33.97 12.57 4.75
CA LYS A 474 -34.42 13.93 5.10
C LYS A 474 -35.80 14.32 4.55
N GLY A 475 -36.50 13.42 3.85
CA GLY A 475 -37.91 13.64 3.49
C GLY A 475 -38.18 14.86 2.60
N ILE A 476 -37.20 15.33 1.82
CA ILE A 476 -37.41 16.40 0.84
C ILE A 476 -37.74 15.73 -0.49
N SER A 477 -39.04 15.69 -0.79
CA SER A 477 -39.62 15.22 -2.04
C SER A 477 -39.61 16.35 -3.07
N THR A 478 -38.81 16.25 -4.13
CA THR A 478 -39.09 17.00 -5.36
C THR A 478 -40.06 16.18 -6.22
N THR A 479 -41.33 16.44 -5.98
CA THR A 479 -42.45 16.08 -6.84
C THR A 479 -42.37 16.85 -8.16
N THR A 480 -42.28 16.13 -9.28
CA THR A 480 -42.88 16.57 -10.54
C THR A 480 -43.67 15.42 -11.12
N ASN A 481 -44.99 15.56 -10.99
CA ASN A 481 -46.00 14.66 -11.50
C ASN A 481 -45.93 14.56 -13.03
N THR A 482 -45.79 13.34 -13.52
CA THR A 482 -46.30 12.92 -14.82
C THR A 482 -47.73 12.45 -14.67
N ASN A 483 -48.65 13.01 -15.46
CA ASN A 483 -49.96 12.46 -15.83
C ASN A 483 -50.49 13.36 -16.97
N THR A 484 -51.05 12.93 -18.10
CA THR A 484 -51.18 11.66 -18.84
C THR A 484 -52.05 12.04 -20.05
N THR A 485 -51.77 11.49 -21.24
CA THR A 485 -52.73 11.22 -22.37
C THR A 485 -53.46 12.44 -23.01
N THR A 486 -53.70 12.58 -24.32
CA THR A 486 -54.04 11.60 -25.38
C THR A 486 -54.05 12.30 -26.75
N SER A 487 -53.95 11.48 -27.81
CA SER A 487 -54.56 11.60 -29.15
C SER A 487 -54.12 12.66 -30.18
N ALA A 488 -53.43 12.15 -31.21
CA ALA A 488 -53.83 12.11 -32.64
C ALA A 488 -54.35 13.39 -33.37
N LEU A 489 -53.53 13.79 -34.37
CA LEU A 489 -53.90 14.20 -35.75
C LEU A 489 -54.68 15.55 -35.92
N PRO A 490 -54.74 16.14 -37.14
CA PRO A 490 -53.82 17.21 -37.59
C PRO A 490 -54.61 18.44 -38.13
N ILE A 491 -53.92 19.33 -38.89
CA ILE A 491 -54.43 20.20 -39.99
C ILE A 491 -54.30 21.73 -39.75
N GLU A 492 -53.50 22.31 -40.66
CA GLU A 492 -53.55 23.60 -41.40
C GLU A 492 -53.79 24.97 -40.75
N ASP A 493 -53.04 25.92 -41.36
CA ASP A 493 -53.28 27.35 -41.59
C ASP A 493 -53.46 28.25 -40.35
N GLY A 494 -52.78 29.39 -40.22
CA GLY A 494 -52.31 30.35 -41.21
C GLY A 494 -52.66 31.75 -40.65
N PHE A 495 -51.84 32.76 -40.97
CA PHE A 495 -51.97 34.18 -40.60
C PHE A 495 -51.77 34.52 -39.10
N GLY A 496 -51.10 35.59 -38.69
CA GLY A 496 -50.57 36.73 -39.42
C GLY A 496 -50.58 37.97 -38.52
N SER A 497 -49.38 38.48 -38.24
CA SER A 497 -49.04 39.93 -38.17
C SER A 497 -49.34 40.79 -36.92
N ARG A 498 -48.38 41.72 -36.74
CA ARG A 498 -48.39 43.05 -36.07
C ARG A 498 -48.09 43.07 -34.56
N SER A 499 -46.90 43.47 -34.11
CA SER A 499 -46.22 44.79 -34.15
C SER A 499 -46.87 45.85 -33.25
N PHE A 500 -46.16 46.35 -32.23
CA PHE A 500 -45.79 47.77 -32.12
C PHE A 500 -44.79 47.98 -30.96
N SER A 501 -44.08 49.09 -31.08
CA SER A 501 -42.79 49.49 -30.53
C SER A 501 -42.90 50.69 -29.56
N GLU A 502 -41.73 51.26 -29.22
CA GLU A 502 -41.43 52.61 -28.65
C GLU A 502 -41.18 52.67 -27.12
N GLU A 503 -40.24 53.43 -26.54
CA GLU A 503 -39.09 54.26 -26.98
C GLU A 503 -38.36 54.84 -25.71
N GLU A 504 -37.02 54.98 -25.80
CA GLU A 504 -36.11 56.06 -25.30
C GLU A 504 -36.12 56.61 -23.82
N SER A 505 -35.08 57.26 -23.23
CA SER A 505 -33.90 58.03 -23.71
C SER A 505 -32.75 58.21 -22.66
N SER A 506 -31.53 58.57 -23.15
CA SER A 506 -30.37 59.40 -22.66
C SER A 506 -30.06 59.61 -21.15
N GLY A 507 -28.83 59.58 -20.58
CA GLY A 507 -27.46 60.12 -20.87
C GLY A 507 -26.96 60.92 -19.60
N PRO A 508 -25.72 61.47 -19.40
CA PRO A 508 -24.36 61.26 -19.96
C PRO A 508 -23.20 61.10 -18.89
N GLU A 509 -21.95 60.96 -19.38
CA GLU A 509 -20.60 60.85 -18.73
C GLU A 509 -20.07 62.15 -18.02
N PRO A 510 -18.98 62.19 -17.15
CA PRO A 510 -17.57 61.91 -17.54
C PRO A 510 -16.47 61.51 -16.48
N SER A 511 -15.30 61.11 -17.02
CA SER A 511 -13.87 61.32 -16.63
C SER A 511 -13.12 60.58 -15.48
N ASP A 512 -11.88 60.17 -15.86
CA ASP A 512 -10.61 59.94 -15.13
C ASP A 512 -10.19 58.56 -14.52
N GLN A 513 -9.02 58.08 -14.97
CA GLN A 513 -8.14 57.00 -14.44
C GLN A 513 -7.05 57.58 -13.47
N PRO A 514 -6.09 56.85 -12.82
CA PRO A 514 -5.72 55.40 -12.81
C PRO A 514 -5.31 54.76 -11.43
N LEU A 515 -4.83 53.48 -11.47
CA LEU A 515 -3.98 52.70 -10.49
C LEU A 515 -4.69 52.14 -9.23
N ASP A 516 -4.51 50.90 -8.71
CA ASP A 516 -3.62 49.76 -8.93
C ASP A 516 -4.15 48.50 -8.18
N HIS A 517 -3.72 47.30 -8.61
CA HIS A 517 -3.66 45.96 -7.97
C HIS A 517 -4.81 45.35 -7.13
N SER A 518 -5.48 44.32 -7.68
CA SER A 518 -5.45 42.92 -7.18
C SER A 518 -6.47 42.03 -7.93
N LEU A 519 -5.98 41.20 -8.86
CA LEU A 519 -6.78 40.23 -9.61
C LEU A 519 -7.20 39.06 -8.71
N LYS A 520 -8.45 39.11 -8.21
CA LYS A 520 -9.20 37.92 -7.76
C LYS A 520 -9.66 37.15 -9.00
N MET A 521 -9.32 35.87 -9.08
CA MET A 521 -9.83 34.96 -10.11
C MET A 521 -11.34 34.71 -9.92
N PRO A 522 -12.17 34.73 -10.98
CA PRO A 522 -13.61 34.50 -10.86
C PRO A 522 -13.95 33.01 -10.76
N VAL A 523 -14.90 32.71 -9.89
CA VAL A 523 -15.63 31.45 -9.78
C VAL A 523 -16.56 31.31 -10.99
N LEU A 524 -16.55 30.16 -11.66
CA LEU A 524 -17.54 29.78 -12.67
C LEU A 524 -18.07 28.38 -12.35
N GLU A 525 -19.31 28.34 -11.86
CA GLU A 525 -20.15 27.15 -11.74
C GLU A 525 -20.58 26.66 -13.12
N ARG A 526 -20.36 25.37 -13.40
CA ARG A 526 -21.07 24.55 -14.41
C ARG A 526 -20.87 23.08 -14.04
N GLU A 527 -21.97 22.35 -13.81
CA GLU A 527 -21.94 20.88 -13.64
C GLU A 527 -21.57 20.15 -14.94
N PRO A 528 -20.77 19.05 -14.86
CA PRO A 528 -20.74 18.08 -15.96
C PRO A 528 -20.76 16.59 -15.54
N SER A 529 -21.19 15.78 -16.49
CA SER A 529 -21.24 14.32 -16.53
C SER A 529 -19.89 13.61 -16.28
N ARG A 530 -19.94 12.40 -15.70
CA ARG A 530 -18.80 11.57 -15.30
C ARG A 530 -18.11 10.90 -16.50
N ASP A 531 -17.16 11.60 -17.11
CA ASP A 531 -16.11 11.04 -17.97
C ASP A 531 -14.84 11.90 -17.80
N SER A 532 -13.76 11.40 -17.18
CA SER A 532 -12.37 11.94 -17.24
C SER A 532 -12.12 13.48 -17.26
N HIS A 533 -13.04 14.33 -16.79
CA HIS A 533 -13.03 15.78 -17.02
C HIS A 533 -12.29 16.59 -15.95
N GLY A 534 -11.60 15.94 -15.00
CA GLY A 534 -10.87 16.60 -13.91
C GLY A 534 -9.38 16.86 -14.16
N LEU A 535 -8.74 16.15 -15.10
CA LEU A 535 -7.29 16.29 -15.33
C LEU A 535 -6.97 17.49 -16.23
N PRO A 536 -5.92 18.27 -15.92
CA PRO A 536 -5.48 19.36 -16.77
C PRO A 536 -4.96 18.86 -18.12
N THR A 537 -5.09 19.68 -19.16
CA THR A 537 -4.42 19.45 -20.44
C THR A 537 -2.94 19.80 -20.32
N LEU A 538 -2.08 19.11 -21.09
CA LEU A 538 -0.64 19.38 -21.10
C LEU A 538 -0.40 20.85 -21.50
N PRO A 539 0.35 21.64 -20.70
CA PRO A 539 0.67 23.01 -21.06
C PRO A 539 1.57 23.07 -22.31
N VAL A 540 1.60 24.23 -22.95
CA VAL A 540 2.61 24.57 -23.96
C VAL A 540 3.55 25.57 -23.28
N PRO A 541 4.84 25.23 -23.09
CA PRO A 541 5.79 26.14 -22.44
C PRO A 541 5.98 27.44 -23.20
N ASP A 542 6.49 28.47 -22.53
CA ASP A 542 6.91 29.69 -23.22
C ASP A 542 8.05 29.39 -24.22
N LEU A 543 8.00 30.06 -25.38
CA LEU A 543 8.98 29.87 -26.44
C LEU A 543 10.39 30.28 -25.98
N GLN A 544 10.53 31.48 -25.39
CA GLN A 544 11.83 31.99 -24.98
C GLN A 544 12.43 31.16 -23.85
N GLN A 545 11.58 30.72 -22.91
CA GLN A 545 11.99 29.80 -21.85
C GLN A 545 12.57 28.51 -22.43
N THR A 546 11.92 27.94 -23.44
CA THR A 546 12.35 26.69 -24.11
C THR A 546 13.67 26.89 -24.86
N LEU A 547 13.78 27.96 -25.65
CA LEU A 547 14.97 28.28 -26.42
C LEU A 547 16.19 28.58 -25.53
N THR A 548 15.98 29.32 -24.44
CA THR A 548 17.03 29.61 -23.45
C THR A 548 17.50 28.33 -22.76
N SER A 549 16.56 27.47 -22.39
CA SER A 549 16.86 26.18 -21.74
C SER A 549 17.58 25.23 -22.70
N TYR A 550 17.17 25.18 -23.97
CA TYR A 550 17.85 24.42 -25.02
C TYR A 550 19.31 24.84 -25.19
N LEU A 551 19.59 26.15 -25.30
CA LEU A 551 20.96 26.66 -25.39
C LEU A 551 21.77 26.33 -24.13
N ARG A 552 21.17 26.39 -22.94
CA ARG A 552 21.84 25.97 -21.70
C ARG A 552 22.20 24.48 -21.73
N CYS A 553 21.30 23.61 -22.21
CA CYS A 553 21.50 22.17 -22.27
C CYS A 553 22.58 21.75 -23.28
N VAL A 554 22.74 22.47 -24.38
CA VAL A 554 23.68 22.08 -25.46
C VAL A 554 25.05 22.73 -25.37
N LYS A 555 25.22 23.82 -24.61
CA LYS A 555 26.45 24.62 -24.58
C LYS A 555 27.71 23.80 -24.27
N HIS A 556 27.64 22.88 -23.32
CA HIS A 556 28.78 22.04 -22.91
C HIS A 556 28.91 20.73 -23.70
N LEU A 557 27.98 20.47 -24.64
CA LEU A 557 27.97 19.25 -25.45
C LEU A 557 28.62 19.44 -26.82
N VAL A 558 28.79 20.69 -27.28
CA VAL A 558 29.35 21.02 -28.59
C VAL A 558 30.52 22.01 -28.46
N PRO A 559 31.43 22.07 -29.46
CA PRO A 559 32.47 23.09 -29.50
C PRO A 559 31.90 24.51 -29.53
N GLU A 560 32.63 25.48 -28.95
CA GLU A 560 32.18 26.87 -28.86
C GLU A 560 31.80 27.48 -30.23
N ALA A 561 32.59 27.18 -31.28
CA ALA A 561 32.30 27.65 -32.64
C ALA A 561 30.95 27.14 -33.18
N GLN A 562 30.58 25.89 -32.85
CA GLN A 562 29.29 25.32 -33.23
C GLN A 562 28.17 25.91 -32.36
N PHE A 563 28.40 26.08 -31.06
CA PHE A 563 27.44 26.72 -30.16
C PHE A 563 27.06 28.14 -30.61
N GLN A 564 28.01 28.96 -31.06
CA GLN A 564 27.72 30.31 -31.57
C GLN A 564 26.83 30.31 -32.82
N LYS A 565 27.00 29.33 -33.72
CA LYS A 565 26.11 29.13 -34.87
C LYS A 565 24.69 28.77 -34.41
N THR A 566 24.57 27.80 -33.51
CA THR A 566 23.28 27.39 -32.92
C THR A 566 22.60 28.58 -32.24
N LYS A 567 23.34 29.37 -31.46
CA LYS A 567 22.82 30.57 -30.79
C LYS A 567 22.24 31.57 -31.79
N ALA A 568 22.95 31.88 -32.88
CA ALA A 568 22.46 32.77 -33.91
C ALA A 568 21.17 32.23 -34.59
N MET A 569 21.09 30.92 -34.85
CA MET A 569 19.87 30.30 -35.40
C MET A 569 18.70 30.36 -34.42
N VAL A 570 18.95 30.10 -33.13
CA VAL A 570 17.94 30.17 -32.06
C VAL A 570 17.41 31.60 -31.88
N GLU A 571 18.29 32.61 -31.87
CA GLU A 571 17.91 34.01 -31.79
C GLU A 571 17.10 34.45 -33.02
N LYS A 572 17.51 34.03 -34.23
CA LYS A 572 16.73 34.27 -35.47
C LYS A 572 15.36 33.61 -35.42
N PHE A 573 15.27 32.40 -34.88
CA PHE A 573 14.01 31.65 -34.79
C PHE A 573 13.05 32.27 -33.78
N GLY A 574 13.54 32.68 -32.61
CA GLY A 574 12.77 33.24 -31.51
C GLY A 574 12.56 34.75 -31.53
N LYS A 575 13.06 35.50 -32.51
CA LYS A 575 12.85 36.96 -32.58
C LYS A 575 11.36 37.33 -32.68
N PRO A 576 10.94 38.52 -32.22
CA PRO A 576 9.59 39.03 -32.46
C PRO A 576 9.21 39.00 -33.95
N GLY A 577 8.06 38.41 -34.26
CA GLY A 577 7.60 38.17 -35.64
C GLY A 577 8.37 37.08 -36.40
N GLY A 578 9.24 36.32 -35.72
CA GLY A 578 10.01 35.22 -36.29
C GLY A 578 9.17 33.94 -36.51
N THR A 579 9.78 32.96 -37.16
CA THR A 579 9.14 31.66 -37.44
C THR A 579 8.72 30.94 -36.16
N GLY A 580 9.48 31.06 -35.08
CA GLY A 580 9.19 30.43 -33.79
C GLY A 580 7.89 30.93 -33.16
N GLU A 581 7.64 32.25 -33.15
CA GLU A 581 6.39 32.81 -32.60
C GLU A 581 5.15 32.38 -33.40
N MET A 582 5.28 32.29 -34.72
CA MET A 582 4.20 31.79 -35.57
C MET A 582 3.89 30.32 -35.26
N LEU A 583 4.91 29.46 -35.16
CA LEU A 583 4.74 28.06 -34.79
C LEU A 583 4.19 27.90 -33.36
N GLN A 584 4.64 28.73 -32.42
CA GLN A 584 4.13 28.78 -31.05
C GLN A 584 2.62 29.06 -31.04
N LYS A 585 2.17 30.06 -31.80
CA LYS A 585 0.74 30.38 -31.92
C LYS A 585 -0.06 29.20 -32.47
N LYS A 586 0.46 28.51 -33.47
CA LYS A 586 -0.18 27.31 -34.05
C LYS A 586 -0.20 26.12 -33.08
N LEU A 587 0.82 25.97 -32.27
CA LEU A 587 0.86 24.95 -31.22
C LEU A 587 -0.16 25.24 -30.10
N LEU A 588 -0.35 26.51 -29.72
CA LEU A 588 -1.41 26.94 -28.81
C LEU A 588 -2.80 26.67 -29.39
N GLU A 589 -3.03 26.98 -30.68
CA GLU A 589 -4.29 26.62 -31.37
C GLU A 589 -4.51 25.09 -31.36
N ARG A 590 -3.46 24.28 -31.51
CA ARG A 590 -3.54 22.82 -31.42
C ARG A 590 -3.88 22.35 -30.01
N ARG A 591 -3.31 22.96 -28.98
CA ARG A 591 -3.60 22.68 -27.57
C ARG A 591 -5.09 22.87 -27.27
N GLU A 592 -5.72 23.90 -27.81
CA GLU A 592 -7.16 24.14 -27.62
C GLU A 592 -8.04 23.12 -28.34
N LYS A 593 -7.58 22.59 -29.48
CA LYS A 593 -8.34 21.65 -30.33
C LYS A 593 -8.18 20.18 -29.96
N THR A 594 -7.20 19.84 -29.13
CA THR A 594 -6.83 18.45 -28.83
C THR A 594 -6.81 18.19 -27.33
N LYS A 595 -7.08 16.93 -26.92
CA LYS A 595 -6.99 16.53 -25.51
C LYS A 595 -5.56 16.60 -24.97
N ASN A 596 -4.58 16.32 -25.84
CA ASN A 596 -3.16 16.43 -25.58
C ASN A 596 -2.46 16.74 -26.91
N TRP A 597 -1.79 17.89 -26.99
CA TRP A 597 -1.26 18.42 -28.26
C TRP A 597 -0.06 17.63 -28.78
N VAL A 598 0.70 16.96 -27.91
CA VAL A 598 1.93 16.25 -28.29
C VAL A 598 1.72 14.75 -28.48
N TYR A 599 0.64 14.17 -27.94
CA TYR A 599 0.46 12.71 -27.88
C TYR A 599 0.72 12.00 -29.22
N ASP A 600 0.08 12.46 -30.31
CA ASP A 600 0.23 11.84 -31.64
C ASP A 600 1.63 12.04 -32.23
N TYR A 601 2.21 13.23 -32.05
CA TYR A 601 3.57 13.53 -32.52
C TYR A 601 4.59 12.65 -31.79
N TRP A 602 4.49 12.59 -30.47
CA TRP A 602 5.38 11.82 -29.61
C TRP A 602 5.28 10.32 -29.89
N LEU A 603 4.07 9.77 -30.03
CA LEU A 603 3.89 8.34 -30.32
C LEU A 603 4.52 7.95 -31.66
N VAL A 604 4.37 8.82 -32.66
CA VAL A 604 4.94 8.61 -33.98
C VAL A 604 6.46 8.74 -33.97
N ASP A 605 7.00 9.78 -33.34
CA ASP A 605 8.44 10.06 -33.30
C ASP A 605 9.20 9.02 -32.46
N MET A 606 8.74 8.77 -31.23
CA MET A 606 9.41 7.89 -30.27
C MET A 606 9.37 6.41 -30.70
N TYR A 607 8.26 5.96 -31.30
CA TYR A 607 8.05 4.55 -31.57
C TYR A 607 7.69 4.23 -33.02
N LEU A 608 6.59 4.76 -33.56
CA LEU A 608 6.01 4.22 -34.81
C LEU A 608 6.88 4.47 -36.05
N ASN A 609 7.72 5.51 -36.04
CA ASN A 609 8.71 5.77 -37.08
C ASN A 609 10.02 4.98 -36.90
N ASN A 610 10.29 4.43 -35.71
CA ASN A 610 11.48 3.64 -35.49
C ASN A 610 11.41 2.35 -36.32
N ARG A 611 12.46 2.10 -37.12
CA ARG A 611 12.53 0.96 -38.05
C ARG A 611 13.35 -0.21 -37.51
N LEU A 612 14.05 -0.02 -36.39
CA LEU A 612 14.78 -1.07 -35.71
C LEU A 612 13.84 -2.17 -35.20
N ALA A 613 14.37 -3.38 -35.07
CA ALA A 613 13.67 -4.50 -34.45
C ALA A 613 13.19 -4.14 -33.04
N LEU A 614 11.99 -4.62 -32.66
CA LEU A 614 11.44 -4.40 -31.32
C LEU A 614 12.25 -5.03 -30.17
N PRO A 615 12.65 -6.32 -30.23
CA PRO A 615 13.49 -6.90 -29.18
C PRO A 615 14.74 -6.06 -28.97
N VAL A 616 15.16 -5.91 -27.70
CA VAL A 616 16.30 -5.10 -27.27
C VAL A 616 16.12 -3.59 -27.49
N ASN A 617 15.84 -3.13 -28.71
CA ASN A 617 15.89 -1.70 -29.07
C ASN A 617 14.66 -0.91 -28.63
N SER A 618 13.51 -1.55 -28.45
CA SER A 618 12.25 -0.85 -28.12
C SER A 618 11.46 -1.52 -27.01
N SER A 619 11.42 -2.85 -26.95
CA SER A 619 10.59 -3.60 -26.00
C SER A 619 11.31 -3.79 -24.66
N PRO A 620 10.94 -3.07 -23.59
CA PRO A 620 11.48 -3.34 -22.27
C PRO A 620 10.94 -4.67 -21.74
N VAL A 621 11.66 -5.21 -20.75
CA VAL A 621 11.24 -6.42 -20.04
C VAL A 621 11.28 -6.21 -18.55
N LEU A 622 10.37 -6.87 -17.84
CA LEU A 622 10.37 -6.94 -16.39
C LEU A 622 10.64 -8.39 -15.99
N VAL A 623 11.77 -8.61 -15.32
CA VAL A 623 12.24 -9.93 -14.89
C VAL A 623 11.76 -10.17 -13.46
N PHE A 624 11.03 -11.26 -13.22
CA PHE A 624 10.44 -11.57 -11.90
C PHE A 624 11.51 -12.13 -10.93
N PRO A 625 11.19 -12.45 -9.67
CA PRO A 625 12.05 -13.34 -8.90
C PRO A 625 12.19 -14.69 -9.60
N ARG A 626 13.36 -15.33 -9.50
CA ARG A 626 13.53 -16.69 -10.02
C ARG A 626 12.57 -17.63 -9.30
N GLN A 627 11.90 -18.50 -10.05
CA GLN A 627 11.00 -19.51 -9.52
C GLN A 627 11.71 -20.85 -9.37
N ASP A 628 11.36 -21.62 -8.33
CA ASP A 628 11.92 -22.94 -8.08
C ASP A 628 10.95 -24.03 -8.54
N PHE A 629 10.93 -24.29 -9.85
CA PHE A 629 10.12 -25.37 -10.44
C PHE A 629 10.86 -26.70 -10.37
N ARG A 630 10.20 -27.75 -9.87
CA ARG A 630 10.78 -29.10 -9.80
C ARG A 630 10.62 -29.86 -11.11
N ASP A 631 9.52 -29.61 -11.80
CA ASP A 631 9.14 -30.25 -13.04
C ASP A 631 8.34 -29.27 -13.92
N ARG A 632 8.00 -29.73 -15.12
CA ARG A 632 7.21 -28.94 -16.07
C ARG A 632 5.81 -28.67 -15.55
N ASP A 633 5.21 -29.58 -14.78
CA ASP A 633 3.87 -29.39 -14.24
C ASP A 633 3.81 -28.23 -13.24
N ASP A 634 4.84 -28.06 -12.41
CA ASP A 634 4.98 -26.90 -11.52
C ASP A 634 5.02 -25.58 -12.31
N SER A 635 5.72 -25.53 -13.45
CA SER A 635 5.74 -24.36 -14.33
C SER A 635 4.36 -24.08 -14.97
N LEU A 636 3.62 -25.12 -15.35
CA LEU A 636 2.28 -24.99 -15.92
C LEU A 636 1.24 -24.56 -14.86
N ARG A 637 1.38 -25.00 -13.61
CA ARG A 637 0.58 -24.50 -12.48
C ARG A 637 0.82 -23.01 -12.24
N PHE A 638 2.08 -22.58 -12.28
CA PHE A 638 2.43 -21.16 -12.19
C PHE A 638 1.80 -20.35 -13.34
N ALA A 639 1.91 -20.85 -14.57
CA ALA A 639 1.30 -20.22 -15.73
C ALA A 639 -0.24 -20.15 -15.63
N ALA A 640 -0.90 -21.20 -15.12
CA ALA A 640 -2.35 -21.20 -14.92
C ALA A 640 -2.79 -20.12 -13.93
N ARG A 641 -2.11 -20.01 -12.77
CA ARG A 641 -2.35 -18.94 -11.78
C ARG A 641 -2.15 -17.55 -12.35
N LEU A 642 -1.09 -17.37 -13.15
CA LEU A 642 -0.81 -16.11 -13.80
C LEU A 642 -1.96 -15.70 -14.72
N ILE A 643 -2.46 -16.62 -15.57
CA ILE A 643 -3.60 -16.36 -16.45
C ILE A 643 -4.87 -16.07 -15.66
N SER A 644 -5.16 -16.81 -14.59
CA SER A 644 -6.29 -16.51 -13.70
C SER A 644 -6.20 -15.11 -13.10
N GLY A 645 -4.99 -14.68 -12.69
CA GLY A 645 -4.73 -13.31 -12.24
C GLY A 645 -4.91 -12.27 -13.33
N VAL A 646 -4.47 -12.55 -14.57
CA VAL A 646 -4.66 -11.66 -15.73
C VAL A 646 -6.15 -11.46 -16.01
N MET A 647 -6.94 -12.52 -15.97
CA MET A 647 -8.40 -12.44 -16.13
C MET A 647 -9.04 -11.57 -15.05
N GLU A 648 -8.55 -11.64 -13.81
CA GLU A 648 -9.04 -10.81 -12.71
C GLU A 648 -8.67 -9.33 -12.90
N TYR A 649 -7.41 -9.06 -13.23
CA TYR A 649 -6.93 -7.71 -13.49
C TYR A 649 -7.66 -7.08 -14.69
N LYS A 650 -7.84 -7.85 -15.78
CA LYS A 650 -8.63 -7.41 -16.94
C LYS A 650 -10.08 -7.11 -16.57
N THR A 651 -10.71 -7.92 -15.72
CA THR A 651 -12.07 -7.64 -15.23
C THR A 651 -12.14 -6.28 -14.53
N MET A 652 -11.14 -5.95 -13.71
CA MET A 652 -11.09 -4.65 -13.05
C MET A 652 -10.92 -3.50 -14.04
N LEU A 653 -10.09 -3.68 -15.07
CA LEU A 653 -9.90 -2.70 -16.16
C LEU A 653 -11.18 -2.48 -16.97
N ASP A 654 -11.82 -3.57 -17.42
CA ASP A 654 -13.04 -3.52 -18.22
C ASP A 654 -14.19 -2.84 -17.44
N ARG A 655 -14.26 -3.08 -16.12
CA ARG A 655 -15.24 -2.45 -15.23
C ARG A 655 -14.85 -1.05 -14.75
N ARG A 656 -13.66 -0.55 -15.11
CA ARG A 656 -13.07 0.72 -14.62
C ARG A 656 -13.09 0.83 -13.08
N THR A 657 -12.77 -0.28 -12.41
CA THR A 657 -12.72 -0.38 -10.94
C THR A 657 -11.29 -0.33 -10.39
N LEU A 658 -10.29 -0.23 -11.26
CA LEU A 658 -8.90 -0.05 -10.84
C LEU A 658 -8.77 1.30 -10.09
N PRO A 659 -8.15 1.33 -8.89
CA PRO A 659 -7.94 2.57 -8.16
C PRO A 659 -7.15 3.59 -9.00
N PRO A 660 -7.56 4.87 -9.05
CA PRO A 660 -6.78 5.92 -9.70
C PRO A 660 -5.39 6.05 -9.07
N ASP A 661 -4.36 6.13 -9.89
CA ASP A 661 -3.02 6.48 -9.42
C ASP A 661 -2.99 7.96 -9.01
N CYS A 662 -2.25 8.30 -7.95
CA CYS A 662 -2.09 9.67 -7.47
C CYS A 662 -0.63 10.15 -7.56
N VAL A 663 -0.45 11.46 -7.72
CA VAL A 663 0.84 12.14 -7.63
C VAL A 663 1.43 11.89 -6.24
N ARG A 664 2.72 11.54 -6.21
CA ARG A 664 3.51 11.32 -4.98
C ARG A 664 4.45 12.50 -4.73
N GLY A 665 4.96 12.63 -3.51
CA GLY A 665 5.98 13.63 -3.15
C GLY A 665 5.41 14.98 -2.70
N GLN A 666 6.12 16.07 -3.00
CA GLN A 666 5.83 17.42 -2.48
C GLN A 666 4.48 18.00 -2.95
N GLU A 667 3.91 17.47 -4.04
CA GLU A 667 2.63 17.90 -4.63
C GLU A 667 1.59 16.76 -4.59
N ALA A 668 1.61 15.96 -3.52
CA ALA A 668 0.74 14.79 -3.38
C ALA A 668 -0.75 15.16 -3.38
N GLY A 669 -1.57 14.30 -3.98
CA GLY A 669 -3.04 14.39 -3.96
C GLY A 669 -3.72 14.66 -5.31
N GLY A 670 -2.97 15.05 -6.35
CA GLY A 670 -3.51 15.12 -7.72
C GLY A 670 -3.66 13.73 -8.35
N GLU A 671 -4.74 13.49 -9.08
CA GLU A 671 -4.92 12.23 -9.83
C GLU A 671 -3.95 12.16 -11.04
N LEU A 672 -3.63 10.95 -11.47
CA LEU A 672 -2.86 10.66 -12.67
C LEU A 672 -3.74 10.02 -13.74
N CYS A 673 -3.44 10.29 -15.00
CA CYS A 673 -4.14 9.75 -16.15
C CYS A 673 -4.05 8.21 -16.17
N MET A 674 -5.21 7.56 -16.27
CA MET A 674 -5.35 6.10 -16.28
C MET A 674 -5.46 5.49 -17.69
N GLU A 675 -5.41 6.31 -18.75
CA GLU A 675 -5.63 5.87 -20.15
C GLU A 675 -4.64 4.82 -20.65
N GLN A 676 -3.43 4.80 -20.11
CA GLN A 676 -2.43 3.79 -20.44
C GLN A 676 -2.84 2.38 -19.97
N TYR A 677 -3.56 2.25 -18.84
CA TYR A 677 -4.04 0.96 -18.34
C TYR A 677 -5.07 0.33 -19.28
N TYR A 678 -5.96 1.14 -19.86
CA TYR A 678 -6.99 0.65 -20.77
C TYR A 678 -6.45 0.19 -22.13
N ARG A 679 -5.20 0.54 -22.46
CA ARG A 679 -4.45 0.07 -23.64
C ARG A 679 -3.66 -1.20 -23.37
N PHE A 680 -3.46 -1.55 -22.10
CA PHE A 680 -2.52 -2.59 -21.67
C PHE A 680 -2.80 -3.96 -22.31
N PHE A 681 -4.06 -4.40 -22.32
CA PHE A 681 -4.49 -5.68 -22.92
C PHE A 681 -5.26 -5.55 -24.25
N THR A 682 -5.47 -4.32 -24.73
CA THR A 682 -6.31 -4.04 -25.91
C THR A 682 -5.51 -3.58 -27.12
N SER A 683 -4.19 -3.49 -26.97
CA SER A 683 -3.29 -2.95 -27.98
C SER A 683 -2.53 -4.02 -28.78
N TYR A 684 -2.17 -3.65 -30.00
CA TYR A 684 -1.30 -4.39 -30.91
C TYR A 684 -0.54 -3.40 -31.82
N ARG A 685 0.77 -3.58 -31.99
CA ARG A 685 1.58 -2.75 -32.89
C ARG A 685 1.74 -3.42 -34.24
N ARG A 686 0.97 -2.96 -35.22
CA ARG A 686 1.03 -3.48 -36.59
C ARG A 686 2.23 -2.89 -37.34
N PRO A 687 3.10 -3.71 -37.95
CA PRO A 687 4.22 -3.21 -38.76
C PRO A 687 3.69 -2.54 -40.03
N GLY A 688 4.33 -1.46 -40.46
CA GLY A 688 4.07 -0.83 -41.76
C GLY A 688 5.38 -0.52 -42.48
N LEU A 689 5.36 -0.32 -43.79
CA LEU A 689 6.61 -0.19 -44.59
C LEU A 689 7.48 1.02 -44.20
N LYS A 690 6.86 2.14 -43.82
CA LYS A 690 7.55 3.36 -43.41
C LYS A 690 7.25 3.76 -41.96
N LYS A 691 6.04 3.45 -41.50
CA LYS A 691 5.51 3.82 -40.19
C LYS A 691 4.59 2.71 -39.72
N ASP A 692 4.76 2.29 -38.48
CA ASP A 692 3.90 1.31 -37.83
C ASP A 692 2.56 1.94 -37.43
N SER A 693 1.60 1.12 -36.99
CA SER A 693 0.32 1.57 -36.47
C SER A 693 0.01 0.91 -35.14
N LEU A 694 -0.36 1.71 -34.14
CA LEU A 694 -0.87 1.20 -32.88
C LEU A 694 -2.39 0.98 -33.00
N ILE A 695 -2.81 -0.28 -33.03
CA ILE A 695 -4.21 -0.66 -33.04
C ILE A 695 -4.65 -0.81 -31.59
N THR A 696 -5.77 -0.17 -31.22
CA THR A 696 -6.40 -0.32 -29.90
C THR A 696 -7.85 -0.73 -30.10
N GLN A 697 -8.27 -1.82 -29.49
CA GLN A 697 -9.66 -2.28 -29.55
C GLN A 697 -10.52 -1.41 -28.63
N SER A 698 -11.61 -0.86 -29.15
CA SER A 698 -12.52 -0.05 -28.35
C SER A 698 -13.53 -0.91 -27.60
N SER A 699 -13.63 -0.70 -26.29
CA SER A 699 -14.69 -1.25 -25.43
C SER A 699 -16.01 -0.46 -25.55
N THR A 700 -16.08 0.57 -26.41
CA THR A 700 -17.26 1.45 -26.55
C THR A 700 -18.31 0.86 -27.49
N GLY A 701 -19.06 -0.11 -26.98
CA GLY A 701 -20.31 -0.57 -27.60
C GLY A 701 -21.23 -1.10 -26.51
N ALA A 702 -22.28 -0.36 -26.18
CA ALA A 702 -23.23 -0.66 -25.10
C ALA A 702 -24.13 -1.90 -25.34
N GLU A 703 -23.81 -2.76 -26.31
CA GLU A 703 -24.68 -3.87 -26.75
C GLU A 703 -23.98 -5.21 -27.05
N LYS A 704 -22.76 -5.47 -26.54
CA LYS A 704 -22.18 -6.83 -26.65
C LYS A 704 -21.81 -7.38 -25.28
N THR A 705 -22.28 -8.58 -24.99
CA THR A 705 -21.83 -9.42 -23.88
C THR A 705 -20.31 -9.36 -23.77
N PRO A 706 -19.74 -9.23 -22.55
CA PRO A 706 -18.30 -9.14 -22.37
C PRO A 706 -17.62 -10.44 -22.84
N GLU A 707 -17.10 -10.43 -24.07
CA GLU A 707 -16.15 -11.43 -24.52
C GLU A 707 -14.84 -11.17 -23.76
N PHE A 708 -14.51 -12.01 -22.78
CA PHE A 708 -13.21 -11.98 -22.11
C PHE A 708 -12.03 -12.18 -23.10
N GLY A 709 -12.33 -12.58 -24.34
CA GLY A 709 -11.38 -12.85 -25.40
C GLY A 709 -10.65 -14.18 -25.21
N HIS A 710 -9.52 -14.31 -25.89
CA HIS A 710 -8.61 -15.46 -25.82
C HIS A 710 -7.19 -15.01 -25.50
N VAL A 711 -6.42 -15.94 -24.93
CA VAL A 711 -4.95 -15.82 -24.78
C VAL A 711 -4.30 -16.65 -25.87
N ILE A 712 -3.19 -16.18 -26.42
CA ILE A 712 -2.35 -17.02 -27.27
C ILE A 712 -1.26 -17.65 -26.40
N VAL A 713 -1.14 -18.97 -26.45
CA VAL A 713 -0.06 -19.70 -25.79
C VAL A 713 0.99 -20.07 -26.82
N ALA A 714 2.22 -19.59 -26.65
CA ALA A 714 3.40 -19.96 -27.42
C ALA A 714 4.15 -21.09 -26.69
N CYS A 715 4.29 -22.24 -27.32
CA CYS A 715 5.03 -23.38 -26.78
C CYS A 715 5.76 -24.11 -27.92
N ASN A 716 7.07 -24.33 -27.79
CA ASN A 716 7.91 -24.90 -28.85
C ASN A 716 7.75 -24.20 -30.21
N ASN A 717 7.65 -22.86 -30.19
CA ASN A 717 7.45 -22.01 -31.36
C ASN A 717 6.10 -22.20 -32.08
N GLN A 718 5.16 -22.92 -31.46
CA GLN A 718 3.81 -23.14 -31.95
C GLN A 718 2.84 -22.25 -31.16
N PHE A 719 1.82 -21.72 -31.82
CA PHE A 719 0.83 -20.83 -31.21
C PHE A 719 -0.53 -21.51 -31.11
N PHE A 720 -1.16 -21.40 -29.93
CA PHE A 720 -2.44 -22.00 -29.63
C PHE A 720 -3.41 -20.97 -29.06
N VAL A 721 -4.68 -21.08 -29.44
CA VAL A 721 -5.77 -20.28 -28.89
C VAL A 721 -6.29 -20.93 -27.61
N LEU A 722 -6.16 -20.22 -26.49
CA LEU A 722 -6.78 -20.56 -25.22
C LEU A 722 -7.96 -19.62 -24.97
N ASN A 723 -9.17 -20.11 -25.21
CA ASN A 723 -10.39 -19.37 -24.89
C ASN A 723 -10.53 -19.24 -23.37
N LEU A 724 -10.81 -18.04 -22.89
CA LEU A 724 -10.95 -17.75 -21.46
C LEU A 724 -12.38 -17.99 -20.94
N MET A 725 -13.31 -18.22 -21.85
CA MET A 725 -14.73 -18.46 -21.61
C MET A 725 -15.18 -19.67 -22.43
N GLU A 726 -16.02 -20.50 -21.82
CA GLU A 726 -16.68 -21.63 -22.49
C GLU A 726 -18.18 -21.59 -22.13
N LYS A 727 -19.07 -21.53 -23.11
CA LYS A 727 -20.54 -21.46 -22.90
C LYS A 727 -20.98 -20.40 -21.87
N SER A 728 -20.39 -19.21 -21.93
CA SER A 728 -20.61 -18.10 -20.99
C SER A 728 -20.12 -18.31 -19.55
N ARG A 729 -19.37 -19.38 -19.28
CA ARG A 729 -18.65 -19.62 -18.01
C ARG A 729 -17.18 -19.28 -18.15
N ARG A 730 -16.65 -18.49 -17.21
CA ARG A 730 -15.21 -18.21 -17.05
C ARG A 730 -14.48 -19.50 -16.69
N LEU A 731 -13.36 -19.78 -17.37
CA LEU A 731 -12.50 -20.91 -16.96
C LEU A 731 -11.88 -20.63 -15.59
N ASP A 732 -11.88 -21.64 -14.72
CA ASP A 732 -11.17 -21.58 -13.46
C ASP A 732 -9.69 -21.97 -13.62
N GLU A 733 -8.90 -21.82 -12.57
CA GLU A 733 -7.45 -22.12 -12.60
C GLU A 733 -7.18 -23.58 -12.98
N SER A 734 -8.04 -24.53 -12.58
CA SER A 734 -7.87 -25.97 -12.86
C SER A 734 -8.17 -26.30 -14.32
N ASP A 735 -9.19 -25.66 -14.89
CA ASP A 735 -9.53 -25.73 -16.30
C ASP A 735 -8.40 -25.16 -17.16
N VAL A 736 -7.85 -23.99 -16.79
CA VAL A 736 -6.69 -23.40 -17.47
C VAL A 736 -5.49 -24.34 -17.42
N LEU A 737 -5.17 -24.93 -16.25
CA LEU A 737 -4.09 -25.91 -16.14
C LEU A 737 -4.32 -27.10 -17.08
N THR A 738 -5.53 -27.67 -17.12
CA THR A 738 -5.85 -28.80 -18.01
C THR A 738 -5.60 -28.44 -19.47
N GLN A 739 -5.99 -27.24 -19.91
CA GLN A 739 -5.76 -26.79 -21.28
C GLN A 739 -4.27 -26.53 -21.56
N LEU A 740 -3.50 -25.97 -20.61
CA LEU A 740 -2.05 -25.78 -20.75
C LEU A 740 -1.29 -27.11 -20.87
N VAL A 741 -1.68 -28.13 -20.10
CA VAL A 741 -1.13 -29.49 -20.21
C VAL A 741 -1.42 -30.09 -21.59
N ARG A 742 -2.64 -29.90 -22.13
CA ARG A 742 -2.99 -30.33 -23.49
C ARG A 742 -2.14 -29.61 -24.54
N ILE A 743 -1.97 -28.29 -24.43
CA ILE A 743 -1.12 -27.49 -25.34
C ILE A 743 0.32 -27.99 -25.32
N SER A 744 0.89 -28.19 -24.13
CA SER A 744 2.25 -28.71 -23.95
C SER A 744 2.44 -30.05 -24.68
N LYS A 745 1.53 -31.01 -24.48
CA LYS A 745 1.56 -32.31 -25.18
C LYS A 745 1.37 -32.20 -26.69
N MET A 746 0.48 -31.32 -27.15
CA MET A 746 0.26 -31.07 -28.58
C MET A 746 1.51 -30.48 -29.24
N ALA A 747 2.22 -29.59 -28.56
CA ALA A 747 3.42 -28.93 -29.05
C ALA A 747 4.65 -29.86 -29.15
N GLU A 748 4.67 -30.99 -28.43
CA GLU A 748 5.74 -32.00 -28.48
C GLU A 748 5.66 -32.87 -29.74
N LYS A 749 4.47 -33.05 -30.33
CA LYS A 749 4.26 -33.92 -31.48
C LYS A 749 5.03 -33.41 -32.71
N VAL A 750 6.09 -34.13 -33.08
CA VAL A 750 7.01 -33.75 -34.16
C VAL A 750 6.32 -33.65 -35.51
N GLU A 751 5.43 -34.58 -35.84
CA GLU A 751 4.72 -34.64 -37.13
C GLU A 751 3.82 -33.42 -37.39
N GLU A 752 3.38 -32.74 -36.32
CA GLU A 752 2.47 -31.61 -36.40
C GLU A 752 3.21 -30.26 -36.25
N LYS A 753 4.55 -30.24 -36.11
CA LYS A 753 5.33 -29.01 -35.93
C LYS A 753 5.24 -28.11 -37.17
N ARG A 754 4.94 -26.84 -36.95
CA ARG A 754 4.89 -25.78 -37.96
C ARG A 754 6.17 -24.93 -37.90
N PRO A 755 6.50 -24.21 -38.99
CA PRO A 755 7.62 -23.27 -38.99
C PRO A 755 7.53 -22.21 -37.88
N PRO A 756 8.66 -21.73 -37.35
CA PRO A 756 8.72 -20.77 -36.23
C PRO A 756 8.34 -19.33 -36.64
N ILE A 757 7.08 -19.10 -37.02
CA ILE A 757 6.60 -17.80 -37.57
C ILE A 757 6.82 -16.60 -36.63
N GLY A 758 6.87 -16.82 -35.31
CA GLY A 758 7.15 -15.76 -34.33
C GLY A 758 8.44 -14.98 -34.60
N LEU A 759 9.43 -15.61 -35.25
CA LEU A 759 10.70 -14.99 -35.62
C LEU A 759 10.55 -13.74 -36.49
N PHE A 760 9.52 -13.68 -37.33
CA PHE A 760 9.33 -12.48 -38.16
C PHE A 760 9.12 -11.22 -37.33
N THR A 761 8.48 -11.34 -36.16
CA THR A 761 8.25 -10.19 -35.26
C THR A 761 9.54 -9.70 -34.58
N THR A 762 10.62 -10.48 -34.67
CA THR A 762 11.94 -10.13 -34.13
C THR A 762 12.80 -9.32 -35.09
N ASP A 763 12.39 -9.23 -36.36
CA ASP A 763 13.15 -8.53 -37.40
C ASP A 763 12.88 -7.02 -37.40
N GLY A 764 13.63 -6.28 -38.24
CA GLY A 764 13.37 -4.87 -38.51
C GLY A 764 11.93 -4.63 -38.95
N ARG A 765 11.37 -3.47 -38.58
CA ARG A 765 9.93 -3.21 -38.77
C ARG A 765 9.52 -3.21 -40.25
N THR A 766 10.44 -2.85 -41.14
CA THR A 766 10.19 -2.80 -42.59
C THR A 766 10.24 -4.20 -43.20
N GLU A 767 11.17 -5.02 -42.73
CA GLU A 767 11.36 -6.41 -43.12
C GLU A 767 10.16 -7.23 -42.67
N TRP A 768 9.72 -7.03 -41.43
CA TRP A 768 8.50 -7.64 -40.91
C TRP A 768 7.26 -7.20 -41.70
N ALA A 769 7.09 -5.90 -41.98
CA ALA A 769 5.97 -5.42 -42.80
C ALA A 769 5.91 -6.13 -44.17
N LYS A 770 7.05 -6.27 -44.86
CA LYS A 770 7.12 -6.98 -46.15
C LYS A 770 6.73 -8.46 -46.01
N ALA A 771 7.22 -9.15 -44.97
CA ALA A 771 6.88 -10.57 -44.78
C ALA A 771 5.40 -10.74 -44.46
N ARG A 772 4.84 -9.87 -43.60
CA ARG A 772 3.42 -9.86 -43.24
C ARG A 772 2.52 -9.64 -44.47
N ASP A 773 2.89 -8.73 -45.37
CA ASP A 773 2.15 -8.50 -46.63
C ASP A 773 2.11 -9.74 -47.53
N VAL A 774 3.20 -10.52 -47.58
CA VAL A 774 3.24 -11.79 -48.32
C VAL A 774 2.37 -12.85 -47.63
N MET A 775 2.44 -12.95 -46.30
CA MET A 775 1.64 -13.89 -45.52
C MET A 775 0.14 -13.66 -45.69
N LEU A 776 -0.31 -12.40 -45.69
CA LEU A 776 -1.72 -12.01 -45.83
C LEU A 776 -2.36 -12.39 -47.18
N LYS A 777 -1.58 -12.78 -48.18
CA LYS A 777 -2.12 -13.29 -49.45
C LYS A 777 -2.82 -14.63 -49.30
N ASP A 778 -2.49 -15.37 -48.23
CA ASP A 778 -3.13 -16.63 -47.89
C ASP A 778 -4.18 -16.40 -46.78
N PRO A 779 -5.43 -16.84 -46.97
CA PRO A 779 -6.51 -16.58 -46.01
C PRO A 779 -6.30 -17.28 -44.65
N VAL A 780 -5.63 -18.44 -44.61
CA VAL A 780 -5.36 -19.18 -43.36
C VAL A 780 -4.36 -18.43 -42.48
N ASN A 781 -3.33 -17.85 -43.12
CA ASN A 781 -2.40 -16.95 -42.44
C ASN A 781 -3.10 -15.67 -41.96
N GLY A 782 -4.01 -15.12 -42.78
CA GLY A 782 -4.81 -13.95 -42.42
C GLY A 782 -5.64 -14.16 -41.16
N GLU A 783 -6.36 -15.28 -41.06
CA GLU A 783 -7.15 -15.65 -39.88
C GLU A 783 -6.26 -15.83 -38.63
N SER A 784 -5.12 -16.53 -38.78
CA SER A 784 -4.18 -16.72 -37.67
C SER A 784 -3.59 -15.38 -37.18
N LEU A 785 -3.23 -14.47 -38.10
CA LEU A 785 -2.78 -13.11 -37.75
C LEU A 785 -3.87 -12.31 -37.04
N GLU A 786 -5.12 -12.41 -37.48
CA GLU A 786 -6.25 -11.73 -36.82
C GLU A 786 -6.43 -12.22 -35.37
N LEU A 787 -6.31 -13.53 -35.13
CA LEU A 787 -6.33 -14.10 -33.79
C LEU A 787 -5.14 -13.62 -32.94
N MET A 788 -3.94 -13.48 -33.51
CA MET A 788 -2.78 -12.90 -32.82
C MET A 788 -3.00 -11.43 -32.45
N GLU A 789 -3.63 -10.65 -33.34
CA GLU A 789 -3.91 -9.24 -33.07
C GLU A 789 -4.93 -9.05 -31.95
N LYS A 790 -5.96 -9.91 -31.92
CA LYS A 790 -7.10 -9.78 -31.02
C LYS A 790 -6.94 -10.39 -29.63
N CYS A 791 -5.90 -11.17 -29.38
CA CYS A 791 -5.72 -11.82 -28.08
C CYS A 791 -5.54 -10.82 -26.93
N VAL A 792 -5.76 -11.23 -25.69
CA VAL A 792 -5.54 -10.41 -24.49
C VAL A 792 -4.04 -10.19 -24.25
N CYS A 793 -3.30 -11.29 -24.25
CA CYS A 793 -1.85 -11.33 -24.13
C CYS A 793 -1.31 -12.62 -24.76
N VAL A 794 0.02 -12.71 -24.88
CA VAL A 794 0.71 -13.97 -25.20
C VAL A 794 1.29 -14.58 -23.93
N LEU A 795 1.14 -15.88 -23.74
CA LEU A 795 1.81 -16.67 -22.72
C LEU A 795 2.87 -17.56 -23.38
N CYS A 796 4.13 -17.29 -23.11
CA CYS A 796 5.26 -18.03 -23.64
C CYS A 796 5.72 -19.08 -22.62
N LEU A 797 5.48 -20.36 -22.94
CA LEU A 797 5.98 -21.50 -22.19
C LEU A 797 7.35 -21.87 -22.76
N ASP A 798 8.40 -21.46 -22.05
CA ASP A 798 9.78 -21.52 -22.53
C ASP A 798 10.48 -22.81 -22.10
N GLU A 799 11.27 -23.36 -23.01
CA GLU A 799 12.11 -24.51 -22.71
C GLU A 799 13.36 -24.07 -21.91
N PRO A 800 13.96 -24.97 -21.10
CA PRO A 800 15.14 -24.66 -20.32
C PRO A 800 16.29 -24.12 -21.17
N THR A 801 16.87 -23.01 -20.73
CA THR A 801 17.93 -22.33 -21.50
C THR A 801 19.25 -23.10 -21.51
N GLY A 802 19.49 -23.93 -20.49
CA GLY A 802 20.75 -24.68 -20.29
C GLY A 802 21.93 -23.80 -19.84
N VAL A 803 21.67 -22.55 -19.47
CA VAL A 803 22.66 -21.59 -18.99
C VAL A 803 22.35 -21.26 -17.53
N GLN A 804 23.38 -20.96 -16.73
CA GLN A 804 23.13 -20.55 -15.34
C GLN A 804 22.28 -19.27 -15.30
N PRO A 805 21.17 -19.26 -14.53
CA PRO A 805 20.21 -18.17 -14.51
C PRO A 805 20.67 -17.05 -13.56
N THR A 806 21.81 -16.41 -13.87
CA THR A 806 22.19 -15.13 -13.26
C THR A 806 21.24 -14.02 -13.73
N ASP A 807 21.10 -12.92 -12.99
CA ASP A 807 20.19 -11.84 -13.38
C ASP A 807 20.53 -11.22 -14.74
N SER A 808 21.82 -11.10 -15.09
CA SER A 808 22.26 -10.68 -16.44
C SER A 808 21.77 -11.63 -17.54
N ASN A 809 21.90 -12.96 -17.34
CA ASN A 809 21.44 -13.94 -18.32
C ASN A 809 19.92 -13.95 -18.42
N ARG A 810 19.22 -13.88 -17.29
CA ARG A 810 17.74 -13.81 -17.24
C ARG A 810 17.22 -12.57 -17.96
N ALA A 811 17.86 -11.42 -17.76
CA ALA A 811 17.57 -10.19 -18.49
C ALA A 811 17.73 -10.37 -20.02
N ALA A 812 18.87 -10.90 -20.45
CA ALA A 812 19.14 -11.14 -21.87
C ALA A 812 18.12 -12.11 -22.50
N PHE A 813 17.82 -13.23 -21.85
CA PHE A 813 16.81 -14.18 -22.32
C PHE A 813 15.41 -13.58 -22.36
N MET A 814 15.05 -12.72 -21.42
CA MET A 814 13.77 -12.01 -21.48
C MET A 814 13.73 -11.04 -22.67
N LEU A 815 14.81 -10.31 -22.95
CA LEU A 815 14.88 -9.32 -24.04
C LEU A 815 14.74 -9.95 -25.44
N HIS A 816 15.40 -11.08 -25.70
CA HIS A 816 15.51 -11.64 -27.07
C HIS A 816 15.33 -13.17 -27.16
N GLY A 817 15.02 -13.87 -26.06
CA GLY A 817 14.77 -15.32 -26.04
C GLY A 817 15.99 -16.20 -26.34
N GLY A 818 17.20 -15.64 -26.45
CA GLY A 818 18.44 -16.39 -26.73
C GLY A 818 18.65 -16.87 -28.17
N GLY A 819 17.91 -16.33 -29.14
CA GLY A 819 18.04 -16.71 -30.56
C GLY A 819 17.15 -17.89 -30.98
N GLN A 820 17.33 -18.40 -32.20
CA GLN A 820 16.48 -19.46 -32.76
C GLN A 820 16.64 -20.79 -32.02
N ASP A 821 17.86 -21.14 -31.61
CA ASP A 821 18.18 -22.43 -30.95
C ASP A 821 17.65 -22.51 -29.50
N LYS A 822 17.07 -21.42 -29.00
CA LYS A 822 16.50 -21.29 -27.66
C LYS A 822 15.01 -20.91 -27.79
N ASN A 823 14.61 -19.79 -27.20
CA ASN A 823 13.22 -19.36 -27.09
C ASN A 823 12.92 -18.08 -27.91
N GLY A 824 13.86 -17.59 -28.74
CA GLY A 824 13.68 -16.35 -29.50
C GLY A 824 12.56 -16.39 -30.54
N ALA A 825 12.23 -17.59 -31.02
CA ALA A 825 11.10 -17.86 -31.89
C ALA A 825 9.76 -18.06 -31.14
N ASN A 826 9.80 -18.29 -29.83
CA ASN A 826 8.65 -18.57 -28.98
C ASN A 826 8.01 -17.27 -28.47
N ARG A 827 7.87 -16.28 -29.36
CA ARG A 827 7.50 -14.89 -29.05
C ARG A 827 6.64 -14.28 -30.16
N TRP A 828 5.94 -13.20 -29.82
CA TRP A 828 5.24 -12.33 -30.76
C TRP A 828 5.35 -10.86 -30.32
N TYR A 829 6.41 -10.18 -30.76
CA TYR A 829 6.80 -8.86 -30.24
C TYR A 829 5.84 -7.72 -30.57
N ASP A 830 4.97 -7.88 -31.56
CA ASP A 830 3.94 -6.87 -31.87
C ASP A 830 2.84 -6.80 -30.80
N LYS A 831 2.67 -7.86 -29.98
CA LYS A 831 1.66 -7.86 -28.93
C LYS A 831 2.18 -7.10 -27.71
N SER A 832 1.33 -6.23 -27.17
CA SER A 832 1.70 -5.32 -26.09
C SER A 832 2.22 -5.99 -24.84
N VAL A 833 1.69 -7.18 -24.50
CA VAL A 833 2.07 -7.91 -23.29
C VAL A 833 2.30 -9.38 -23.63
N GLN A 834 3.50 -9.88 -23.30
CA GLN A 834 3.87 -11.29 -23.41
C GLN A 834 4.43 -11.78 -22.07
N PHE A 835 3.70 -12.63 -21.37
CA PHE A 835 4.20 -13.27 -20.15
C PHE A 835 5.06 -14.47 -20.49
N VAL A 836 6.24 -14.57 -19.90
CA VAL A 836 7.17 -15.68 -20.10
C VAL A 836 7.24 -16.51 -18.83
N VAL A 837 7.07 -17.83 -18.99
CA VAL A 837 7.23 -18.83 -17.93
C VAL A 837 8.19 -19.91 -18.44
N GLY A 838 9.46 -19.78 -18.06
CA GLY A 838 10.50 -20.77 -18.38
C GLY A 838 10.47 -21.96 -17.44
N ALA A 839 10.62 -23.16 -17.99
CA ALA A 839 10.69 -24.40 -17.21
C ALA A 839 11.91 -24.45 -16.26
N ASP A 840 12.94 -23.62 -16.48
CA ASP A 840 14.12 -23.43 -15.61
C ASP A 840 13.92 -22.37 -14.51
N GLY A 841 12.71 -21.81 -14.39
CA GLY A 841 12.37 -20.80 -13.40
C GLY A 841 12.59 -19.35 -13.83
N VAL A 842 12.99 -19.12 -15.09
CA VAL A 842 13.09 -17.77 -15.66
C VAL A 842 11.71 -17.28 -16.09
N CYS A 843 11.11 -16.43 -15.25
CA CYS A 843 9.81 -15.83 -15.49
C CYS A 843 9.90 -14.31 -15.63
N GLY A 844 8.97 -13.72 -16.38
CA GLY A 844 8.88 -12.28 -16.54
C GLY A 844 7.80 -11.86 -17.52
N VAL A 845 7.87 -10.61 -17.97
CA VAL A 845 7.01 -10.07 -19.02
C VAL A 845 7.83 -9.23 -20.00
N VAL A 846 7.54 -9.41 -21.30
CA VAL A 846 8.06 -8.62 -22.41
C VAL A 846 6.96 -7.66 -22.87
N CYS A 847 7.32 -6.39 -23.05
CA CYS A 847 6.34 -5.35 -23.35
C CYS A 847 6.64 -4.63 -24.66
N GLU A 848 5.65 -4.46 -25.52
CA GLU A 848 5.73 -3.49 -26.62
C GLU A 848 5.42 -2.10 -26.06
N HIS A 849 6.32 -1.14 -26.26
CA HIS A 849 6.36 0.09 -25.46
C HIS A 849 5.43 1.20 -25.98
N SER A 850 4.99 1.12 -27.23
CA SER A 850 4.16 2.15 -27.84
C SER A 850 2.84 2.48 -27.11
N PRO A 851 2.14 1.59 -26.38
CA PRO A 851 0.85 1.90 -25.78
C PRO A 851 0.92 2.47 -24.34
N PHE A 852 1.97 2.13 -23.56
CA PHE A 852 2.09 2.47 -22.13
C PHE A 852 3.55 2.55 -21.64
N GLU A 853 3.74 3.09 -20.43
CA GLU A 853 5.04 3.28 -19.75
C GLU A 853 5.33 2.24 -18.66
N GLY A 854 6.58 2.21 -18.19
CA GLY A 854 7.05 1.25 -17.19
C GLY A 854 6.28 1.24 -15.86
N ILE A 855 5.74 2.38 -15.42
CA ILE A 855 4.98 2.43 -14.15
C ILE A 855 3.68 1.61 -14.21
N VAL A 856 2.99 1.64 -15.36
CA VAL A 856 1.74 0.88 -15.59
C VAL A 856 2.05 -0.61 -15.63
N LEU A 857 3.17 -0.97 -16.26
CA LEU A 857 3.69 -2.33 -16.28
C LEU A 857 3.98 -2.86 -14.87
N VAL A 858 4.66 -2.08 -14.03
CA VAL A 858 4.95 -2.45 -12.64
C VAL A 858 3.67 -2.66 -11.85
N GLN A 859 2.71 -1.72 -11.91
CA GLN A 859 1.45 -1.83 -11.15
C GLN A 859 0.65 -3.08 -11.51
N CYS A 860 0.52 -3.38 -12.81
CA CYS A 860 -0.13 -4.62 -13.25
C CYS A 860 0.62 -5.86 -12.75
N THR A 861 1.94 -5.91 -12.95
CA THR A 861 2.73 -7.09 -12.60
C THR A 861 2.76 -7.34 -11.10
N GLU A 862 2.91 -6.30 -10.27
CA GLU A 862 2.87 -6.46 -8.81
C GLU A 862 1.52 -6.97 -8.34
N TYR A 863 0.42 -6.50 -8.94
CA TYR A 863 -0.89 -7.05 -8.66
C TYR A 863 -0.95 -8.54 -8.98
N LEU A 864 -0.46 -8.96 -10.15
CA LEU A 864 -0.45 -10.37 -10.57
C LEU A 864 0.38 -11.24 -9.63
N LEU A 865 1.60 -10.82 -9.27
CA LEU A 865 2.46 -11.58 -8.35
C LEU A 865 1.87 -11.65 -6.93
N LYS A 866 1.23 -10.56 -6.46
CA LYS A 866 0.49 -10.57 -5.18
C LYS A 866 -0.72 -11.50 -5.24
N TYR A 867 -1.47 -11.50 -6.35
CA TYR A 867 -2.59 -12.40 -6.57
C TYR A 867 -2.15 -13.87 -6.51
N MET A 868 -1.08 -14.22 -7.22
CA MET A 868 -0.51 -15.57 -7.25
C MET A 868 0.00 -16.05 -5.87
N SER A 869 0.33 -15.12 -4.97
CA SER A 869 0.82 -15.42 -3.63
C SER A 869 -0.30 -15.68 -2.61
N ARG A 870 -1.56 -15.33 -2.90
CA ARG A 870 -2.67 -15.32 -1.92
C ARG A 870 -3.25 -16.69 -1.53
N SER A 871 -2.81 -17.78 -2.15
CA SER A 871 -2.85 -19.15 -1.59
C SER A 871 -2.27 -20.15 -2.60
N PRO A 872 -1.30 -21.00 -2.24
CA PRO A 872 -0.94 -22.14 -3.06
C PRO A 872 -2.06 -23.19 -2.94
N SER A 873 -3.08 -23.06 -3.78
CA SER A 873 -4.07 -24.14 -3.95
C SER A 873 -3.31 -25.42 -4.34
N LYS A 874 -3.66 -26.57 -3.74
CA LYS A 874 -3.27 -27.88 -4.28
C LYS A 874 -4.07 -28.08 -5.57
N LEU A 875 -3.64 -27.41 -6.63
CA LEU A 875 -4.35 -27.40 -7.89
C LEU A 875 -4.28 -28.80 -8.51
N MET A 876 -5.44 -29.43 -8.67
CA MET A 876 -5.58 -30.70 -9.37
C MET A 876 -6.20 -30.40 -10.74
N MET A 877 -5.89 -31.22 -11.74
CA MET A 877 -6.52 -31.10 -13.06
C MET A 877 -8.03 -31.31 -12.94
N SER A 878 -8.80 -30.47 -13.63
CA SER A 878 -10.24 -30.62 -13.75
C SER A 878 -10.59 -31.81 -14.67
N ALA A 879 -11.63 -32.57 -14.33
CA ALA A 879 -12.19 -33.64 -15.16
C ALA A 879 -13.15 -33.12 -16.25
N SER A 880 -13.09 -31.82 -16.57
CA SER A 880 -14.04 -31.13 -17.46
C SER A 880 -13.89 -31.51 -18.94
N ASP A 881 -15.03 -31.71 -19.62
CA ASP A 881 -15.15 -31.96 -21.07
C ASP A 881 -14.91 -30.69 -21.92
N LEU A 882 -13.82 -29.96 -21.66
CA LEU A 882 -13.46 -28.78 -22.45
C LEU A 882 -12.97 -29.17 -23.85
N PRO A 883 -13.25 -28.37 -24.90
CA PRO A 883 -12.69 -28.59 -26.23
C PRO A 883 -11.15 -28.45 -26.22
N ALA A 884 -10.48 -29.18 -27.10
CA ALA A 884 -9.03 -29.06 -27.25
C ALA A 884 -8.66 -27.65 -27.77
N PRO A 885 -7.57 -27.02 -27.26
CA PRO A 885 -7.08 -25.74 -27.76
C PRO A 885 -6.77 -25.78 -29.26
N GLN A 886 -7.20 -24.74 -29.99
CA GLN A 886 -6.96 -24.64 -31.43
C GLN A 886 -5.50 -24.23 -31.70
N ARG A 887 -4.79 -24.99 -32.53
CA ARG A 887 -3.47 -24.59 -33.05
C ARG A 887 -3.63 -23.63 -34.23
N LEU A 888 -2.87 -22.54 -34.22
CA LEU A 888 -2.79 -21.64 -35.38
C LEU A 888 -2.06 -22.32 -36.54
N SER A 889 -2.61 -22.16 -37.75
CA SER A 889 -2.11 -22.80 -38.96
C SER A 889 -1.41 -21.79 -39.86
N TRP A 890 -0.31 -22.20 -40.48
CA TRP A 890 0.53 -21.33 -41.27
C TRP A 890 0.89 -21.98 -42.60
N ASN A 891 0.45 -21.37 -43.70
CA ASN A 891 0.81 -21.77 -45.05
C ASN A 891 2.07 -21.01 -45.48
N CYS A 892 3.19 -21.72 -45.56
CA CYS A 892 4.49 -21.13 -45.85
C CYS A 892 4.92 -21.47 -47.29
N SER A 893 4.93 -20.45 -48.16
CA SER A 893 5.57 -20.56 -49.46
C SER A 893 7.10 -20.59 -49.32
N SER A 894 7.80 -21.00 -50.39
CA SER A 894 9.27 -20.93 -50.45
C SER A 894 9.80 -19.52 -50.16
N GLN A 895 9.08 -18.48 -50.60
CA GLN A 895 9.39 -17.09 -50.30
C GLN A 895 9.33 -16.80 -48.80
N ILE A 896 8.27 -17.25 -48.10
CA ILE A 896 8.13 -17.07 -46.65
C ILE A 896 9.27 -17.77 -45.91
N LEU A 897 9.62 -19.00 -46.29
CA LEU A 897 10.72 -19.75 -45.66
C LEU A 897 12.09 -19.05 -45.85
N SER A 898 12.33 -18.45 -47.02
CA SER A 898 13.54 -17.66 -47.27
C SER A 898 13.58 -16.40 -46.40
N MET A 899 12.47 -15.67 -46.27
CA MET A 899 12.40 -14.48 -45.42
C MET A 899 12.58 -14.85 -43.94
N LEU A 900 12.04 -15.99 -43.52
CA LEU A 900 12.20 -16.51 -42.17
C LEU A 900 13.67 -16.79 -41.83
N SER A 901 14.42 -17.33 -42.79
CA SER A 901 15.86 -17.56 -42.65
C SER A 901 16.65 -16.26 -42.49
N SER A 902 16.23 -15.18 -43.15
CA SER A 902 16.81 -13.84 -42.93
C SER A 902 16.52 -13.31 -41.52
N ALA A 903 15.28 -13.47 -41.04
CA ALA A 903 14.89 -13.05 -39.70
C ALA A 903 15.70 -13.78 -38.61
N VAL A 904 15.97 -15.08 -38.80
CA VAL A 904 16.88 -15.87 -37.94
C VAL A 904 18.25 -15.20 -37.83
N ASN A 905 18.87 -14.88 -38.96
CA ASN A 905 20.22 -14.31 -39.00
C ASN A 905 20.25 -12.94 -38.31
N ASN A 906 19.23 -12.12 -38.52
CA ASN A 906 19.12 -10.80 -37.90
C ASN A 906 18.96 -10.90 -36.38
N LEU A 907 18.09 -11.79 -35.89
CA LEU A 907 17.96 -12.05 -34.46
C LEU A 907 19.27 -12.57 -33.85
N GLN A 908 19.94 -13.51 -34.53
CA GLN A 908 21.20 -14.07 -34.03
C GLN A 908 22.31 -13.01 -33.93
N ARG A 909 22.35 -12.05 -34.87
CA ARG A 909 23.23 -10.89 -34.77
C ARG A 909 22.88 -10.01 -33.57
N LEU A 910 21.59 -9.73 -33.36
CA LEU A 910 21.13 -8.92 -32.23
C LEU A 910 21.50 -9.56 -30.88
N VAL A 911 21.27 -10.87 -30.73
CA VAL A 911 21.61 -11.66 -29.54
C VAL A 911 23.12 -11.58 -29.25
N ARG A 912 23.96 -11.72 -30.28
CA ARG A 912 25.43 -11.63 -30.13
C ARG A 912 25.91 -10.22 -29.84
N ASN A 913 25.20 -9.21 -30.34
CA ASN A 913 25.61 -7.82 -30.20
C ASN A 913 25.24 -7.22 -28.84
N LEU A 914 24.19 -7.70 -28.17
CA LEU A 914 23.84 -7.19 -26.85
C LEU A 914 24.91 -7.53 -25.79
N ASP A 915 25.36 -6.51 -25.07
CA ASP A 915 26.15 -6.64 -23.84
C ASP A 915 25.29 -6.20 -22.65
N MET A 916 24.93 -7.13 -21.76
CA MET A 916 23.97 -6.90 -20.68
C MET A 916 24.59 -7.22 -19.32
N GLU A 917 24.59 -6.26 -18.41
CA GLU A 917 25.05 -6.41 -17.03
C GLU A 917 23.99 -5.96 -16.03
N VAL A 918 23.60 -6.86 -15.13
CA VAL A 918 22.73 -6.55 -13.99
C VAL A 918 23.58 -6.55 -12.72
N PHE A 919 23.60 -5.41 -12.04
CA PHE A 919 24.45 -5.12 -10.91
C PHE A 919 23.64 -4.63 -9.72
N THR A 920 23.83 -5.25 -8.55
CA THR A 920 23.24 -4.76 -7.29
C THR A 920 24.29 -4.03 -6.48
N PHE A 921 24.22 -2.70 -6.45
CA PHE A 921 25.01 -1.86 -5.58
C PHE A 921 24.57 -2.03 -4.13
N ARG A 922 25.42 -2.63 -3.29
CA ARG A 922 25.13 -2.92 -1.87
C ARG A 922 25.80 -1.96 -0.89
N GLY A 923 26.48 -0.92 -1.38
CA GLY A 923 27.14 0.05 -0.50
C GLY A 923 26.15 0.83 0.36
N TYR A 924 25.01 1.21 -0.21
CA TYR A 924 23.88 1.90 0.43
C TYR A 924 22.69 1.96 -0.54
N GLY A 925 21.54 2.45 -0.06
CA GLY A 925 20.38 2.75 -0.90
C GLY A 925 19.80 4.14 -0.64
N LYS A 926 18.50 4.29 -0.89
CA LYS A 926 17.77 5.56 -0.75
C LYS A 926 17.90 6.17 0.65
N GLU A 927 18.01 5.34 1.69
CA GLU A 927 18.06 5.80 3.08
C GLU A 927 19.31 6.65 3.36
N PHE A 928 20.47 6.25 2.83
CA PHE A 928 21.68 7.06 2.95
C PHE A 928 21.53 8.40 2.22
N ILE A 929 21.00 8.37 0.99
CA ILE A 929 20.90 9.58 0.15
C ILE A 929 19.92 10.58 0.76
N LYS A 930 18.77 10.11 1.26
CA LYS A 930 17.78 10.93 1.98
C LYS A 930 18.38 11.55 3.24
N LYS A 931 19.24 10.85 3.98
CA LYS A 931 19.97 11.42 5.15
C LYS A 931 20.86 12.60 4.76
N GLN A 932 21.37 12.64 3.52
CA GLN A 932 22.10 13.79 2.98
C GLN A 932 21.19 14.93 2.49
N LYS A 933 19.86 14.81 2.66
CA LYS A 933 18.83 15.75 2.17
C LYS A 933 18.84 15.93 0.64
N MET A 934 19.20 14.88 -0.08
CA MET A 934 19.23 14.85 -1.55
C MET A 934 18.13 13.93 -2.09
N SER A 935 17.63 14.24 -3.30
CA SER A 935 16.73 13.32 -4.02
C SER A 935 17.52 12.07 -4.45
N PRO A 936 17.07 10.84 -4.11
CA PRO A 936 17.76 9.62 -4.52
C PRO A 936 17.92 9.49 -6.03
N ASP A 937 16.89 9.87 -6.78
CA ASP A 937 16.90 9.80 -8.24
C ASP A 937 17.92 10.76 -8.85
N ALA A 938 17.88 12.03 -8.46
CA ALA A 938 18.85 13.03 -8.90
C ALA A 938 20.29 12.68 -8.52
N PHE A 939 20.50 12.11 -7.33
CA PHE A 939 21.81 11.63 -6.89
C PHE A 939 22.34 10.51 -7.78
N ILE A 940 21.50 9.52 -8.12
CA ILE A 940 21.86 8.41 -9.01
C ILE A 940 22.18 8.93 -10.42
N GLN A 941 21.40 9.88 -10.93
CA GLN A 941 21.66 10.52 -12.22
C GLN A 941 23.02 11.21 -12.25
N VAL A 942 23.36 11.98 -11.22
CA VAL A 942 24.68 12.62 -11.10
C VAL A 942 25.81 11.56 -11.00
N ALA A 943 25.57 10.44 -10.30
CA ALA A 943 26.51 9.33 -10.25
C ALA A 943 26.73 8.68 -11.63
N LEU A 944 25.67 8.53 -12.43
CA LEU A 944 25.77 8.04 -13.81
C LEU A 944 26.56 9.01 -14.71
N GLN A 945 26.37 10.32 -14.57
CA GLN A 945 27.17 11.32 -15.29
C GLN A 945 28.65 11.23 -14.90
N LEU A 946 28.96 11.10 -13.60
CA LEU A 946 30.33 10.93 -13.11
C LEU A 946 30.96 9.63 -13.65
N ALA A 947 30.23 8.51 -13.60
CA ALA A 947 30.68 7.22 -14.11
C ALA A 947 30.98 7.27 -15.61
N PHE A 948 30.07 7.87 -16.39
CA PHE A 948 30.27 8.04 -17.83
C PHE A 948 31.48 8.93 -18.14
N TYR A 949 31.64 10.03 -17.41
CA TYR A 949 32.77 10.94 -17.58
C TYR A 949 34.11 10.26 -17.23
N ARG A 950 34.14 9.39 -16.21
CA ARG A 950 35.34 8.59 -15.89
C ARG A 950 35.75 7.68 -17.04
N CYS A 951 34.78 7.04 -17.69
CA CYS A 951 35.04 6.13 -18.80
C CYS A 951 35.49 6.85 -20.07
N THR A 952 34.96 8.05 -20.34
CA THR A 952 35.06 8.66 -21.68
C THR A 952 35.68 10.05 -21.73
N ARG A 953 35.86 10.70 -20.58
CA ARG A 953 36.35 12.09 -20.42
C ARG A 953 35.54 13.13 -21.19
N ARG A 954 34.26 12.84 -21.49
CA ARG A 954 33.35 13.76 -22.17
C ARG A 954 31.93 13.67 -21.62
N SER A 955 31.17 14.75 -21.75
CA SER A 955 29.72 14.75 -21.56
C SER A 955 28.99 14.38 -22.84
N VAL A 956 27.81 13.78 -22.71
CA VAL A 956 26.96 13.37 -23.83
C VAL A 956 25.51 13.73 -23.58
N SER A 957 24.69 13.75 -24.64
CA SER A 957 23.25 13.87 -24.46
C SER A 957 22.73 12.67 -23.68
N THR A 958 22.01 12.95 -22.60
CA THR A 958 21.44 11.94 -21.71
C THR A 958 19.93 12.10 -21.67
N TYR A 959 19.22 10.98 -21.80
CA TYR A 959 17.77 10.89 -21.65
C TYR A 959 17.41 10.28 -20.31
N GLU A 960 16.43 10.87 -19.64
CA GLU A 960 15.75 10.29 -18.49
C GLU A 960 14.24 10.53 -18.62
N SER A 961 13.44 9.48 -18.43
CA SER A 961 11.99 9.55 -18.59
C SER A 961 11.32 10.32 -17.44
N ALA A 962 10.63 11.43 -17.74
CA ALA A 962 9.75 12.13 -16.81
C ALA A 962 8.28 11.85 -17.12
N SER A 963 7.52 11.27 -16.19
CA SER A 963 6.09 11.03 -16.42
C SER A 963 5.28 12.35 -16.46
N THR A 964 4.51 12.54 -17.54
CA THR A 964 3.55 13.64 -17.69
C THR A 964 2.11 13.20 -17.42
N ARG A 965 1.91 12.05 -16.75
CA ARG A 965 0.58 11.49 -16.43
C ARG A 965 -0.29 12.40 -15.56
N ARG A 966 0.26 13.48 -15.01
CA ARG A 966 -0.52 14.56 -14.37
C ARG A 966 -1.51 15.23 -15.34
N PHE A 967 -1.26 15.08 -16.63
CA PHE A 967 -2.08 15.64 -17.70
C PHE A 967 -2.86 14.57 -18.44
N LEU A 968 -3.99 14.96 -19.02
CA LEU A 968 -4.82 14.07 -19.85
C LEU A 968 -3.99 13.46 -20.99
N HIS A 969 -4.08 12.13 -21.16
CA HIS A 969 -3.26 11.33 -22.08
C HIS A 969 -1.74 11.51 -21.94
N GLY A 970 -1.26 11.98 -20.78
CA GLY A 970 0.16 12.14 -20.50
C GLY A 970 0.95 10.83 -20.65
N ARG A 971 2.10 10.94 -21.32
CA ARG A 971 3.11 9.88 -21.47
C ARG A 971 4.36 10.28 -20.71
N VAL A 972 5.38 10.74 -21.41
CA VAL A 972 6.64 11.21 -20.83
C VAL A 972 7.15 12.46 -21.55
N ASP A 973 8.00 13.21 -20.84
CA ASP A 973 8.95 14.17 -21.40
C ASP A 973 10.38 13.72 -21.01
N ASN A 974 11.39 14.46 -21.44
CA ASN A 974 12.79 14.17 -21.15
C ASN A 974 13.36 15.04 -20.02
N ILE A 975 14.07 14.43 -19.08
CA ILE A 975 14.98 15.10 -18.16
C ILE A 975 16.40 14.97 -18.72
N ARG A 976 16.97 16.09 -19.16
CA ARG A 976 18.35 16.12 -19.67
C ARG A 976 19.35 16.15 -18.52
N ALA A 977 19.78 14.96 -18.08
CA ALA A 977 20.65 14.80 -16.91
C ALA A 977 22.09 15.30 -17.10
N SER A 978 22.54 15.42 -18.34
CA SER A 978 23.86 15.97 -18.68
C SER A 978 23.82 17.50 -18.59
N THR A 979 23.96 18.00 -17.37
CA THR A 979 23.97 19.44 -17.06
C THR A 979 25.40 19.97 -16.96
N ALA A 980 25.58 21.29 -17.13
CA ALA A 980 26.88 21.92 -16.93
C ALA A 980 27.39 21.73 -15.49
N GLU A 981 26.47 21.72 -14.52
CA GLU A 981 26.75 21.46 -13.10
C GLU A 981 27.22 20.03 -12.86
N ALA A 982 26.58 19.03 -13.48
CA ALA A 982 27.05 17.64 -13.42
C ALA A 982 28.43 17.46 -14.07
N LEU A 983 28.71 18.17 -15.18
CA LEU A 983 30.04 18.19 -15.80
C LEU A 983 31.09 18.84 -14.88
N HIS A 984 30.79 19.98 -14.26
CA HIS A 984 31.71 20.65 -13.34
C HIS A 984 32.02 19.80 -12.09
N PHE A 985 31.02 19.08 -11.58
CA PHE A 985 31.22 18.09 -10.51
C PHE A 985 32.08 16.91 -11.00
N SER A 986 31.77 16.36 -12.18
CA SER A 986 32.50 15.22 -12.74
C SER A 986 33.98 15.54 -12.96
N ARG A 987 34.29 16.72 -13.51
CA ARG A 987 35.67 17.23 -13.65
C ARG A 987 36.38 17.34 -12.31
N ALA A 988 35.75 17.96 -11.31
CA ALA A 988 36.33 18.11 -9.97
C ALA A 988 36.65 16.77 -9.29
N MET A 989 35.92 15.71 -9.64
CA MET A 989 36.12 14.36 -9.09
C MET A 989 37.13 13.50 -9.87
N THR A 990 37.59 13.94 -11.05
CA THR A 990 38.33 13.07 -11.97
C THR A 990 39.57 13.67 -12.60
N ASP A 991 39.69 15.00 -12.66
CA ASP A 991 40.83 15.68 -13.28
C ASP A 991 41.88 15.99 -12.22
N GLU A 992 42.97 15.21 -12.20
CA GLU A 992 44.05 15.29 -11.19
C GLU A 992 44.81 16.62 -11.23
N GLU A 993 44.85 17.30 -12.38
CA GLU A 993 45.49 18.61 -12.54
C GLU A 993 44.74 19.73 -11.80
N VAL A 994 43.47 19.51 -11.45
CA VAL A 994 42.65 20.48 -10.72
C VAL A 994 42.55 20.04 -9.26
N CYS A 995 43.45 20.57 -8.41
CA CYS A 995 43.41 20.30 -6.97
C CYS A 995 42.22 21.02 -6.29
N VAL A 996 41.02 20.45 -6.43
CA VAL A 996 39.78 20.95 -5.81
C VAL A 996 39.66 20.38 -4.38
N GLN A 997 39.40 21.26 -3.41
CA GLN A 997 39.14 20.84 -2.02
C GLN A 997 37.81 20.09 -1.90
N ASP A 998 37.72 19.19 -0.91
CA ASP A 998 36.50 18.40 -0.67
C ASP A 998 35.27 19.28 -0.34
N SER A 999 35.46 20.43 0.31
CA SER A 999 34.42 21.45 0.56
C SER A 999 33.80 21.98 -0.74
N GLU A 1000 34.60 22.22 -1.76
CA GLU A 1000 34.12 22.68 -3.07
C GLU A 1000 33.50 21.53 -3.88
N LYS A 1001 34.04 20.31 -3.79
CA LYS A 1001 33.46 19.13 -4.43
C LYS A 1001 32.03 18.84 -3.93
N ILE A 1002 31.80 18.92 -2.61
CA ILE A 1002 30.46 18.68 -2.05
C ILE A 1002 29.46 19.78 -2.42
N GLU A 1003 29.92 21.03 -2.56
CA GLU A 1003 29.09 22.13 -3.06
C GLU A 1003 28.68 21.89 -4.52
N ARG A 1004 29.64 21.50 -5.37
CA ARG A 1004 29.37 21.15 -6.77
C ARG A 1004 28.42 19.95 -6.89
N LEU A 1005 28.56 18.93 -6.03
CA LEU A 1005 27.64 17.80 -5.96
C LEU A 1005 26.22 18.26 -5.61
N ARG A 1006 26.06 19.03 -4.52
CA ARG A 1006 24.74 19.57 -4.11
C ARG A 1006 24.10 20.38 -5.23
N LYS A 1007 24.87 21.26 -5.86
CA LYS A 1007 24.39 22.09 -6.97
C LYS A 1007 23.95 21.25 -8.17
N ALA A 1008 24.70 20.20 -8.53
CA ALA A 1008 24.32 19.28 -9.61
C ALA A 1008 23.01 18.54 -9.28
N VAL A 1009 22.85 18.05 -8.05
CA VAL A 1009 21.63 17.37 -7.57
C VAL A 1009 20.44 18.32 -7.54
N ASP A 1010 20.63 19.58 -7.12
CA ASP A 1010 19.58 20.59 -7.07
C ASP A 1010 19.10 20.96 -8.48
N VAL A 1011 20.01 21.15 -9.43
CA VAL A 1011 19.66 21.42 -10.83
C VAL A 1011 18.97 20.22 -11.45
N GLN A 1012 19.42 18.99 -11.19
CA GLN A 1012 18.75 17.78 -11.65
C GLN A 1012 17.32 17.66 -11.09
N THR A 1013 17.15 17.95 -9.79
CA THR A 1013 15.83 17.98 -9.14
C THR A 1013 14.93 19.06 -9.73
N HIS A 1014 15.48 20.24 -10.05
CA HIS A 1014 14.75 21.31 -10.72
C HIS A 1014 14.30 20.88 -12.13
N ASN A 1015 15.20 20.33 -12.95
CA ASN A 1015 14.87 19.83 -14.29
C ASN A 1015 13.79 18.73 -14.25
N THR A 1016 13.87 17.84 -13.25
CA THR A 1016 12.84 16.82 -12.99
C THR A 1016 11.47 17.48 -12.77
N LYS A 1017 11.39 18.47 -11.88
CA LYS A 1017 10.15 19.21 -11.61
C LYS A 1017 9.59 19.88 -12.86
N MET A 1018 10.45 20.53 -13.65
CA MET A 1018 10.05 21.18 -14.90
C MET A 1018 9.47 20.17 -15.90
N ALA A 1019 10.13 19.03 -16.10
CA ALA A 1019 9.66 18.01 -17.04
C ALA A 1019 8.31 17.38 -16.62
N VAL A 1020 8.16 16.96 -15.35
CA VAL A 1020 6.91 16.31 -14.89
C VAL A 1020 5.71 17.27 -14.82
N THR A 1021 5.96 18.58 -14.73
CA THR A 1021 4.94 19.63 -14.79
C THR A 1021 4.66 20.14 -16.21
N GLY A 1022 5.23 19.50 -17.24
CA GLY A 1022 4.95 19.82 -18.64
C GLY A 1022 5.72 21.03 -19.18
N PHE A 1023 6.77 21.47 -18.47
CA PHE A 1023 7.70 22.53 -18.88
C PHE A 1023 9.07 21.99 -19.31
N GLY A 1024 9.12 20.72 -19.75
CA GLY A 1024 10.26 20.16 -20.46
C GLY A 1024 10.40 20.74 -21.87
N ILE A 1025 11.61 20.64 -22.45
CA ILE A 1025 11.90 21.26 -23.75
C ILE A 1025 11.69 20.31 -24.93
N ASP A 1026 11.85 19.00 -24.73
CA ASP A 1026 11.94 18.03 -25.82
C ASP A 1026 10.59 17.87 -26.54
N ASN A 1027 9.51 17.67 -25.78
CA ASN A 1027 8.16 17.63 -26.35
C ASN A 1027 7.79 18.95 -27.03
N HIS A 1028 8.23 20.09 -26.47
CA HIS A 1028 7.91 21.40 -27.05
C HIS A 1028 8.64 21.64 -28.37
N LEU A 1029 9.95 21.37 -28.43
CA LEU A 1029 10.72 21.44 -29.67
C LEU A 1029 10.20 20.46 -30.72
N LEU A 1030 9.80 19.24 -30.31
CA LEU A 1030 9.11 18.29 -31.20
C LEU A 1030 7.80 18.88 -31.74
N GLY A 1031 6.97 19.47 -30.88
CA GLY A 1031 5.71 20.12 -31.28
C GLY A 1031 5.91 21.22 -32.32
N LEU A 1032 6.91 22.08 -32.11
CA LEU A 1032 7.25 23.15 -33.05
C LEU A 1032 7.74 22.60 -34.40
N ARG A 1033 8.59 21.56 -34.37
CA ARG A 1033 9.10 20.88 -35.58
C ARG A 1033 7.99 20.22 -36.38
N GLU A 1034 7.12 19.46 -35.71
CA GLU A 1034 6.01 18.77 -36.37
C GLU A 1034 4.93 19.75 -36.84
N MET A 1035 4.72 20.86 -36.13
CA MET A 1035 3.82 21.93 -36.60
C MET A 1035 4.33 22.56 -37.90
N ALA A 1036 5.64 22.80 -38.03
CA ALA A 1036 6.22 23.29 -39.30
C ALA A 1036 5.98 22.29 -40.45
N ARG A 1037 6.10 20.99 -40.17
CA ARG A 1037 5.82 19.92 -41.12
C ARG A 1037 4.33 19.86 -41.51
N GLU A 1038 3.42 20.01 -40.54
CA GLU A 1038 1.96 20.02 -40.77
C GLU A 1038 1.54 21.20 -41.65
N LEU A 1039 2.16 22.36 -41.45
CA LEU A 1039 1.98 23.56 -42.27
C LEU A 1039 2.68 23.48 -43.64
N LYS A 1040 3.35 22.37 -43.95
CA LYS A 1040 4.11 22.14 -45.19
C LYS A 1040 5.18 23.20 -45.45
N MET A 1041 5.77 23.72 -44.38
CA MET A 1041 6.87 24.68 -44.46
C MET A 1041 8.19 23.95 -44.71
N GLU A 1042 9.17 24.68 -45.25
CA GLU A 1042 10.55 24.23 -45.19
C GLU A 1042 10.97 24.08 -43.71
N THR A 1043 11.75 23.03 -43.41
CA THR A 1043 12.12 22.73 -42.02
C THR A 1043 13.00 23.86 -41.49
N PRO A 1044 12.61 24.55 -40.40
CA PRO A 1044 13.39 25.65 -39.85
C PRO A 1044 14.83 25.25 -39.50
N ASP A 1045 15.79 26.17 -39.76
CA ASP A 1045 17.24 25.96 -39.58
C ASP A 1045 17.62 25.34 -38.21
N ILE A 1046 16.92 25.71 -37.14
CA ILE A 1046 17.13 25.17 -35.79
C ILE A 1046 16.99 23.64 -35.71
N PHE A 1047 16.10 23.04 -36.52
CA PHE A 1047 15.83 21.60 -36.49
C PHE A 1047 16.70 20.79 -37.46
N THR A 1048 17.42 21.45 -38.37
CA THR A 1048 18.44 20.85 -39.24
C THR A 1048 19.86 21.09 -38.72
N ASP A 1049 20.02 21.96 -37.72
CA ASP A 1049 21.27 22.22 -37.02
C ASP A 1049 21.87 20.92 -36.44
N GLU A 1050 23.18 20.74 -36.63
CA GLU A 1050 23.94 19.61 -36.13
C GLU A 1050 23.79 19.47 -34.61
N THR A 1051 23.74 20.59 -33.90
CA THR A 1051 23.55 20.61 -32.44
C THR A 1051 22.20 20.03 -32.02
N TYR A 1052 21.12 20.32 -32.76
CA TYR A 1052 19.79 19.76 -32.47
C TYR A 1052 19.77 18.26 -32.71
N LEU A 1053 20.36 17.81 -33.83
CA LEU A 1053 20.48 16.38 -34.17
C LEU A 1053 21.29 15.63 -33.10
N LEU A 1054 22.46 16.14 -32.70
CA LEU A 1054 23.29 15.58 -31.64
C LEU A 1054 22.56 15.59 -30.29
N SER A 1055 21.80 16.64 -29.99
CA SER A 1055 21.05 16.74 -28.73
C SER A 1055 20.00 15.64 -28.58
N ASN A 1056 19.51 15.06 -29.68
CA ASN A 1056 18.53 13.97 -29.69
C ASN A 1056 19.16 12.58 -29.93
N GLN A 1057 20.50 12.51 -29.99
CA GLN A 1057 21.24 11.25 -29.96
C GLN A 1057 21.60 10.91 -28.51
N PHE A 1058 20.69 10.24 -27.82
CA PHE A 1058 20.83 9.89 -26.41
C PHE A 1058 21.81 8.72 -26.20
N ILE A 1059 23.10 9.06 -26.14
CA ILE A 1059 24.18 8.10 -25.87
C ILE A 1059 24.00 7.42 -24.51
N LEU A 1060 23.42 8.11 -23.54
CA LEU A 1060 23.01 7.51 -22.26
C LEU A 1060 21.49 7.63 -22.12
N SER A 1061 20.77 6.51 -22.19
CA SER A 1061 19.31 6.47 -22.04
C SER A 1061 18.93 5.75 -20.75
N THR A 1062 18.24 6.47 -19.87
CA THR A 1062 18.04 6.06 -18.47
C THR A 1062 16.58 6.14 -18.04
N SER A 1063 16.22 5.35 -17.04
CA SER A 1063 14.92 5.44 -16.39
C SER A 1063 14.96 4.81 -15.00
N GLN A 1064 14.19 5.40 -14.10
CA GLN A 1064 13.92 4.83 -12.79
C GLN A 1064 12.66 3.95 -12.87
N VAL A 1065 12.78 2.67 -12.52
CA VAL A 1065 11.64 1.75 -12.43
C VAL A 1065 11.61 1.14 -11.02
N PRO A 1066 10.97 1.83 -10.05
CA PRO A 1066 10.91 1.37 -8.67
C PRO A 1066 9.90 0.23 -8.53
N THR A 1067 10.28 -0.82 -7.81
CA THR A 1067 9.41 -1.95 -7.50
C THR A 1067 9.40 -2.25 -6.00
N THR A 1068 8.32 -2.84 -5.51
CA THR A 1068 8.17 -3.34 -4.13
C THR A 1068 8.47 -4.84 -4.03
N ILE A 1069 8.28 -5.57 -5.14
CA ILE A 1069 8.67 -6.98 -5.29
C ILE A 1069 10.07 -7.02 -5.90
N ASP A 1070 10.85 -8.05 -5.57
CA ASP A 1070 12.20 -8.30 -6.07
C ASP A 1070 12.21 -8.67 -7.56
N MET A 1071 11.92 -7.68 -8.39
CA MET A 1071 11.86 -7.75 -9.84
C MET A 1071 12.50 -6.49 -10.41
N PHE A 1072 12.98 -6.55 -11.65
CA PHE A 1072 13.71 -5.44 -12.25
C PHE A 1072 13.39 -5.29 -13.73
N CYS A 1073 13.42 -4.03 -14.19
CA CYS A 1073 13.21 -3.67 -15.59
C CYS A 1073 14.55 -3.52 -16.31
N CYS A 1074 14.61 -3.87 -17.59
CA CYS A 1074 15.75 -3.58 -18.45
C CYS A 1074 15.35 -3.44 -19.92
N TYR A 1075 16.23 -2.80 -20.69
CA TYR A 1075 16.10 -2.52 -22.13
C TYR A 1075 17.49 -2.26 -22.74
N GLY A 1076 17.59 -2.32 -24.06
CA GLY A 1076 18.81 -2.02 -24.82
C GLY A 1076 19.06 -0.52 -25.03
N PRO A 1077 20.23 -0.15 -25.58
CA PRO A 1077 20.52 1.23 -25.96
C PRO A 1077 19.64 1.73 -27.10
N VAL A 1078 19.42 3.06 -27.15
CA VAL A 1078 18.63 3.72 -28.21
C VAL A 1078 19.47 4.20 -29.41
N VAL A 1079 20.81 4.17 -29.28
CA VAL A 1079 21.77 4.46 -30.35
C VAL A 1079 22.89 3.42 -30.34
N ALA A 1080 23.52 3.18 -31.50
CA ALA A 1080 24.51 2.12 -31.67
C ALA A 1080 25.75 2.26 -30.78
N ASN A 1081 26.13 3.49 -30.43
CA ASN A 1081 27.28 3.81 -29.57
C ASN A 1081 26.85 4.23 -28.15
N GLY A 1082 25.68 3.79 -27.70
CA GLY A 1082 25.09 4.21 -26.44
C GLY A 1082 24.94 3.11 -25.39
N TYR A 1083 24.32 3.51 -24.28
CA TYR A 1083 23.95 2.67 -23.15
C TYR A 1083 22.47 2.77 -22.84
N GLY A 1084 21.86 1.66 -22.44
CA GLY A 1084 20.61 1.66 -21.67
C GLY A 1084 20.93 1.44 -20.19
N ALA A 1085 20.45 2.30 -19.29
CA ALA A 1085 20.67 2.16 -17.86
C ALA A 1085 19.35 2.33 -17.09
N CYS A 1086 18.72 1.21 -16.75
CA CYS A 1086 17.53 1.19 -15.89
C CYS A 1086 17.95 0.94 -14.44
N TYR A 1087 17.35 1.62 -13.47
CA TYR A 1087 17.68 1.42 -12.06
C TYR A 1087 16.46 1.33 -11.15
N ASN A 1088 16.59 0.51 -10.11
CA ASN A 1088 15.58 0.27 -9.09
C ASN A 1088 16.18 0.52 -7.70
N PRO A 1089 16.01 1.74 -7.15
CA PRO A 1089 16.58 2.09 -5.86
C PRO A 1089 15.72 1.55 -4.71
N GLN A 1090 16.34 0.73 -3.86
CA GLN A 1090 15.76 0.16 -2.64
C GLN A 1090 16.29 0.91 -1.39
N ALA A 1091 15.83 0.53 -0.20
CA ALA A 1091 16.21 1.22 1.04
C ALA A 1091 17.73 1.20 1.28
N GLU A 1092 18.33 0.00 1.18
CA GLU A 1092 19.74 -0.25 1.52
C GLU A 1092 20.62 -0.66 0.32
N HIS A 1093 20.04 -0.80 -0.87
CA HIS A 1093 20.78 -1.14 -2.09
C HIS A 1093 20.14 -0.49 -3.32
N ILE A 1094 20.84 -0.50 -4.44
CA ILE A 1094 20.34 0.01 -5.73
C ILE A 1094 20.66 -1.03 -6.80
N LEU A 1095 19.64 -1.50 -7.52
CA LEU A 1095 19.83 -2.41 -8.65
C LEU A 1095 19.96 -1.59 -9.94
N PHE A 1096 20.96 -1.92 -10.77
CA PHE A 1096 21.23 -1.33 -12.07
C PHE A 1096 21.21 -2.40 -13.15
N CYS A 1097 20.54 -2.10 -14.24
CA CYS A 1097 20.50 -2.89 -15.46
C CYS A 1097 21.16 -2.06 -16.57
N VAL A 1098 22.39 -2.39 -16.92
CA VAL A 1098 23.20 -1.65 -17.90
C VAL A 1098 23.39 -2.48 -19.17
N SER A 1099 23.00 -1.92 -20.30
CA SER A 1099 23.13 -2.53 -21.61
C SER A 1099 23.98 -1.65 -22.55
N SER A 1100 24.69 -2.29 -23.48
CA SER A 1100 25.43 -1.66 -24.58
C SER A 1100 25.51 -2.62 -25.77
N PHE A 1101 26.13 -2.18 -26.88
CA PHE A 1101 26.35 -3.02 -28.05
C PHE A 1101 27.84 -3.36 -28.22
N ARG A 1102 28.17 -4.64 -28.36
CA ARG A 1102 29.53 -5.17 -28.53
C ARG A 1102 30.20 -4.71 -29.82
N GLU A 1103 29.43 -4.42 -30.86
CA GLU A 1103 29.93 -3.86 -32.13
C GLU A 1103 30.50 -2.44 -31.94
N SER A 1104 30.10 -1.71 -30.90
CA SER A 1104 30.65 -0.39 -30.58
C SER A 1104 31.89 -0.53 -29.70
N VAL A 1105 33.06 -0.23 -30.27
CA VAL A 1105 34.35 -0.21 -29.55
C VAL A 1105 34.42 0.85 -28.44
N SER A 1106 33.52 1.83 -28.46
CA SER A 1106 33.46 2.91 -27.46
C SER A 1106 32.63 2.56 -26.22
N THR A 1107 32.00 1.39 -26.17
CA THR A 1107 31.06 1.03 -25.11
C THR A 1107 31.37 -0.32 -24.48
N SER A 1108 31.17 -0.44 -23.16
CA SER A 1108 31.20 -1.71 -22.43
C SER A 1108 30.34 -1.60 -21.18
N SER A 1109 29.33 -2.47 -21.07
CA SER A 1109 28.39 -2.46 -19.94
C SER A 1109 29.13 -2.71 -18.62
N LEU A 1110 30.06 -3.68 -18.62
CA LEU A 1110 30.89 -4.00 -17.45
C LEU A 1110 31.77 -2.84 -17.00
N LEU A 1111 32.40 -2.10 -17.93
CA LEU A 1111 33.24 -0.95 -17.57
C LEU A 1111 32.41 0.18 -16.97
N LEU A 1112 31.24 0.48 -17.55
CA LEU A 1112 30.35 1.50 -17.00
C LEU A 1112 29.82 1.12 -15.62
N VAL A 1113 29.45 -0.15 -15.40
CA VAL A 1113 29.04 -0.66 -14.07
C VAL A 1113 30.15 -0.50 -13.04
N LYS A 1114 31.40 -0.86 -13.37
CA LYS A 1114 32.54 -0.66 -12.46
C LYS A 1114 32.77 0.81 -12.14
N ALA A 1115 32.70 1.68 -13.14
CA ALA A 1115 32.83 3.12 -12.93
C ALA A 1115 31.69 3.70 -12.08
N LEU A 1116 30.48 3.15 -12.22
CA LEU A 1116 29.29 3.53 -11.46
C LEU A 1116 29.36 3.10 -9.99
N ASP A 1117 29.77 1.86 -9.73
CA ASP A 1117 30.02 1.38 -8.37
C ASP A 1117 31.02 2.30 -7.64
N GLN A 1118 32.15 2.60 -8.31
CA GLN A 1118 33.15 3.51 -7.77
C GLN A 1118 32.60 4.94 -7.60
N ALA A 1119 31.85 5.46 -8.58
CA ALA A 1119 31.25 6.80 -8.49
C ALA A 1119 30.32 6.92 -7.28
N LEU A 1120 29.46 5.93 -7.04
CA LEU A 1120 28.55 5.89 -5.90
C LEU A 1120 29.31 5.81 -4.57
N MET A 1121 30.38 4.99 -4.49
CA MET A 1121 31.22 4.92 -3.29
C MET A 1121 31.93 6.24 -3.00
N ASP A 1122 32.53 6.87 -4.01
CA ASP A 1122 33.27 8.12 -3.84
C ASP A 1122 32.35 9.28 -3.45
N MET A 1123 31.13 9.34 -4.01
CA MET A 1123 30.13 10.33 -3.61
C MET A 1123 29.71 10.14 -2.15
N ARG A 1124 29.59 8.88 -1.67
CA ARG A 1124 29.32 8.60 -0.25
C ARG A 1124 30.48 9.03 0.63
N GLU A 1125 31.71 8.72 0.24
CA GLU A 1125 32.89 9.08 1.01
C GLU A 1125 33.03 10.60 1.13
N LEU A 1126 32.81 11.33 0.04
CA LEU A 1126 32.77 12.79 0.02
C LEU A 1126 31.74 13.36 1.01
N CYS A 1127 30.50 12.85 0.99
CA CYS A 1127 29.46 13.25 1.95
C CYS A 1127 29.89 12.99 3.41
N ASN A 1128 30.48 11.82 3.69
CA ASN A 1128 30.90 11.46 5.05
C ASN A 1128 32.04 12.34 5.56
N ARG A 1129 33.08 12.59 4.74
CA ARG A 1129 34.22 13.42 5.13
C ARG A 1129 33.78 14.85 5.45
N CYS A 1130 32.91 15.44 4.64
CA CYS A 1130 32.41 16.80 4.88
C CYS A 1130 31.50 16.90 6.12
N ASN A 1131 30.70 15.87 6.43
CA ASN A 1131 29.87 15.85 7.63
C ASN A 1131 30.70 15.75 8.92
N ALA A 1132 31.86 15.07 8.89
CA ALA A 1132 32.77 14.98 10.03
C ALA A 1132 33.48 16.31 10.34
N VAL A 1133 33.87 17.08 9.31
CA VAL A 1133 34.52 18.40 9.47
C VAL A 1133 33.57 19.43 10.11
N GLY A 1134 32.29 19.42 9.72
CA GLY A 1134 31.28 20.32 10.30
C GLY A 1134 30.97 20.09 11.79
N GLN A 1135 31.30 18.91 12.34
CA GLN A 1135 31.16 18.64 13.78
C GLN A 1135 32.36 19.14 14.61
N ASN A 1136 33.56 19.25 14.01
CA ASN A 1136 34.75 19.74 14.72
C ASN A 1136 34.85 21.27 14.77
N GLU A 1137 34.25 22.00 13.82
CA GLU A 1137 34.26 23.48 13.83
C GLU A 1137 33.24 24.09 14.82
N GLY A 1138 32.28 23.29 15.32
CA GLY A 1138 31.32 23.74 16.35
C GLY A 1138 31.89 23.85 17.78
N GLY A 1139 33.15 23.45 18.00
CA GLY A 1139 33.80 23.39 19.32
C GLY A 1139 34.78 24.52 19.65
N ALA A 1140 35.14 25.39 18.70
CA ALA A 1140 36.17 26.41 18.92
C ALA A 1140 35.59 27.83 18.91
N LYS A 1141 35.22 28.35 20.08
CA LYS A 1141 35.09 29.81 20.27
C LYS A 1141 36.51 30.42 20.22
N PRO A 1142 36.76 31.45 19.40
CA PRO A 1142 38.04 32.17 19.46
C PRO A 1142 38.11 32.95 20.78
N ALA A 1143 39.16 32.70 21.55
CA ALA A 1143 39.47 33.47 22.75
C ALA A 1143 39.86 34.90 22.35
N MET A 1144 39.15 35.90 22.89
CA MET A 1144 39.60 37.29 22.82
C MET A 1144 40.90 37.46 23.61
N PRO A 1145 41.91 38.18 23.09
CA PRO A 1145 43.07 38.53 23.89
C PRO A 1145 42.72 39.64 24.88
N ARG A 1146 43.03 39.43 26.16
CA ARG A 1146 43.16 40.50 27.15
C ARG A 1146 44.63 40.64 27.53
N LYS A 1147 45.23 41.72 27.03
CA LYS A 1147 46.56 42.30 27.31
C LYS A 1147 47.78 41.42 27.08
#